data_AF-Q55GI3-F1
#
_entry.id   AF-Q55GI3-F1
#
_cell.length_a   1.000
_cell.length_b   1.000
_cell.length_c   1.000
_cell.angle_alpha   90.00
_cell.angle_beta   90.00
_cell.angle_gamma   90.00
#
_symmetry.space_group_name_H-M   'P 1'
#
loop_
_entity.id
_entity.type
_entity.pdbx_description
1 polymer ?
#
loop_
_entity_poly.entity_id
_entity_poly.type
_entity_poly.pdbx_seq_one_letter_code
_entity_poly.pdbx_strand_id
1 'polypeptide(L)'
;MNKISFEMVDLRESYDYELLKRFYNELMIPNFPDENELEPLESWVEMFGNLNENNNNNNNNNLNFFNNDNNQETININFENNLFFGSNGADGADIIEYQEEEEQQQQQKQKQQQQQQQQQQLDKKNNEDDEENIEFHIVLSICSEKDRIEGQSNILGGIVFEYYPSINCGCITYILVNDNYRGLGIASKLLKESNNRFNDIANRFGHLSGCNAIFLETNSAERVKPENDVMDPSKRHSIFHKMGIRLLDFDYIQPPLSNDSNKCKDLLLLCLLTQNIPKQQKLKINNNNNNNNNSIDRYYYLPSLLLESFIKVFWKSCYSRITPKINWKKDVDYQRMVDQLKRREIIPLLDLPWNRPWTLVDLRDSFNSNRSLITKFYNQILVPNFKGHHELESLESWFKMLPLIDNNSNTNNSNSNANNYNNDFFHLLVALRYLNDDIDHNQEPIICGGIAFEYHPKSNCALITYFLIGGGENNRSEMMAKALLQRSLEIIEQNAIDCGNLAGCNAIFIENNKNNHNNQNNQNNNNNTKEYLNQDEIIEISYNSEFLEKLGFMKLDFNYVQPPLSFEKSSSNSLNLLVLLTSRIPQTIDLNLIENENENNNININNNNYLPNSLIIKFIQTFWENTIKRNEIINLNLYENDLNFNIMMDSLKRKSKIQLLKSSLNSSWDNNFTLIDLAVDFHQDLFDQFYNSLPFNNENQNQNNNNYLNIEPKSILQKSLLKKSNFQEDIHILLLVSYDNNNNNNNNNNNNNNNNNNNNNNICPTIYGSIIFSYFPISNCGLISNIFIKRPPPSENINNNNEHFTSLYGYSIKNKNYDIGIELLNDSIGIINRISTSKTHISGPNAIFLECSTITNNYSSSNNSNNSNNDDNSIVNNIKKFNENENEGNFIQIPFSNEIKNQGWLILDLKYYQPPRNSLKYIQSNENLEILEQPPSLLCVLNCLQFPHDISLPSPSLYIPKDLFKKFLASYWTSIFSRNQISIQQYSTNKKNNTNIKLNQQFNEKDKILLLN
;
A
#
# COMPACT_ATOMS: atom_id res chain seq x y z
N MET A 1 26.99 -37.07 -18.68
CA MET A 1 26.23 -38.28 -18.34
C MET A 1 25.63 -38.82 -19.63
N ASN A 2 25.83 -40.11 -19.93
CA ASN A 2 25.16 -40.75 -21.06
C ASN A 2 23.64 -40.61 -20.87
N LYS A 3 22.92 -40.25 -21.94
CA LYS A 3 21.47 -40.14 -21.90
C LYS A 3 20.90 -41.56 -21.78
N ILE A 4 20.48 -41.94 -20.58
CA ILE A 4 19.82 -43.22 -20.31
C ILE A 4 18.58 -43.33 -21.21
N SER A 5 18.49 -44.43 -21.96
CA SER A 5 17.31 -44.77 -22.75
C SER A 5 16.35 -45.59 -21.90
N PHE A 6 15.06 -45.24 -21.95
CA PHE A 6 14.04 -45.96 -21.21
C PHE A 6 12.72 -45.93 -21.98
N GLU A 7 11.88 -46.93 -21.72
CA GLU A 7 10.50 -47.01 -22.19
C GLU A 7 9.52 -46.68 -21.07
N MET A 8 8.29 -46.28 -21.44
CA MET A 8 7.19 -46.06 -20.51
C MET A 8 6.22 -47.24 -20.65
N VAL A 9 5.90 -47.90 -19.54
CA VAL A 9 4.96 -49.03 -19.49
C VAL A 9 3.79 -48.66 -18.59
N ASP A 10 2.56 -48.66 -19.12
CA ASP A 10 1.33 -48.45 -18.35
C ASP A 10 0.70 -49.81 -18.00
N LEU A 11 0.68 -50.15 -16.71
CA LEU A 11 0.16 -51.43 -16.23
C LEU A 11 -1.36 -51.57 -16.41
N ARG A 12 -2.10 -50.48 -16.69
CA ARG A 12 -3.52 -50.56 -17.05
C ARG A 12 -3.71 -51.09 -18.46
N GLU A 13 -2.83 -50.70 -19.38
CA GLU A 13 -2.87 -51.10 -20.79
C GLU A 13 -2.13 -52.42 -21.04
N SER A 14 -1.13 -52.72 -20.22
CA SER A 14 -0.27 -53.92 -20.32
C SER A 14 -0.02 -54.51 -18.94
N TYR A 15 -1.07 -55.06 -18.33
CA TYR A 15 -1.01 -55.59 -16.97
C TYR A 15 0.01 -56.74 -16.84
N ASP A 16 0.97 -56.54 -15.94
CA ASP A 16 1.99 -57.51 -15.56
C ASP A 16 2.11 -57.51 -14.03
N TYR A 17 1.60 -58.57 -13.40
CA TYR A 17 1.60 -58.71 -11.95
C TYR A 17 3.02 -58.79 -11.36
N GLU A 18 3.96 -59.44 -12.05
CA GLU A 18 5.34 -59.54 -11.56
C GLU A 18 6.03 -58.18 -11.65
N LEU A 19 5.78 -57.40 -12.70
CA LEU A 19 6.28 -56.04 -12.81
C LEU A 19 5.66 -55.09 -11.76
N LEU A 20 4.36 -55.22 -11.48
CA LEU A 20 3.67 -54.51 -10.41
C LEU A 20 4.29 -54.82 -9.04
N LYS A 21 4.46 -56.11 -8.74
CA LYS A 21 5.06 -56.59 -7.49
C LYS A 21 6.50 -56.11 -7.34
N ARG A 22 7.28 -56.08 -8.43
CA ARG A 22 8.63 -55.52 -8.45
C ARG A 22 8.61 -54.01 -8.20
N PHE A 23 7.73 -53.24 -8.84
CA PHE A 23 7.59 -51.81 -8.56
C PHE A 23 7.26 -51.55 -7.08
N TYR A 24 6.32 -52.31 -6.52
CA TYR A 24 5.92 -52.19 -5.12
C TYR A 24 7.08 -52.49 -4.16
N ASN A 25 7.77 -53.63 -4.35
CA ASN A 25 8.86 -54.04 -3.47
C ASN A 25 10.15 -53.23 -3.66
N GLU A 26 10.50 -52.89 -4.90
CA GLU A 26 11.78 -52.25 -5.24
C GLU A 26 11.71 -50.71 -5.12
N LEU A 27 10.52 -50.09 -5.18
CA LEU A 27 10.37 -48.63 -5.13
C LEU A 27 9.36 -48.10 -4.10
N MET A 28 8.17 -48.69 -3.96
CA MET A 28 7.18 -48.17 -3.00
C MET A 28 7.66 -48.32 -1.55
N ILE A 29 7.93 -49.55 -1.11
CA ILE A 29 8.33 -49.85 0.27
C ILE A 29 9.56 -49.03 0.71
N PRO A 30 10.65 -48.92 -0.08
CA PRO A 30 11.81 -48.13 0.34
C PRO A 30 11.57 -46.62 0.45
N ASN A 31 10.57 -46.06 -0.24
CA ASN A 31 10.28 -44.62 -0.24
C ASN A 31 9.16 -44.23 0.74
N PHE A 32 8.53 -45.19 1.40
CA PHE A 32 7.48 -44.97 2.40
C PHE A 32 7.74 -45.93 3.57
N PRO A 33 8.67 -45.57 4.47
CA PRO A 33 9.10 -46.46 5.55
C PRO A 33 8.02 -46.65 6.63
N ASP A 34 7.02 -45.76 6.70
CA ASP A 34 5.83 -45.97 7.52
C ASP A 34 4.82 -46.80 6.72
N GLU A 35 4.62 -48.06 7.12
CA GLU A 35 3.65 -48.97 6.49
C GLU A 35 2.21 -48.40 6.55
N ASN A 36 1.91 -47.48 7.46
CA ASN A 36 0.58 -46.85 7.55
C ASN A 36 0.33 -45.82 6.44
N GLU A 37 1.38 -45.33 5.77
CA GLU A 37 1.27 -44.46 4.60
C GLU A 37 1.12 -45.24 3.29
N LEU A 38 1.27 -46.58 3.34
CA LEU A 38 1.19 -47.45 2.17
C LEU A 38 -0.16 -48.16 2.08
N GLU A 39 -0.79 -48.06 0.91
CA GLU A 39 -1.85 -48.99 0.56
C GLU A 39 -1.25 -50.39 0.31
N PRO A 40 -1.87 -51.47 0.81
CA PRO A 40 -1.38 -52.82 0.59
C PRO A 40 -1.44 -53.19 -0.90
N LEU A 41 -0.49 -54.00 -1.36
CA LEU A 41 -0.41 -54.43 -2.77
C LEU A 41 -1.72 -55.08 -3.25
N GLU A 42 -2.41 -55.79 -2.37
CA GLU A 42 -3.70 -56.42 -2.64
C GLU A 42 -4.78 -55.40 -3.07
N SER A 43 -4.81 -54.22 -2.46
CA SER A 43 -5.73 -53.15 -2.85
C SER A 43 -5.43 -52.64 -4.26
N TRP A 44 -4.16 -52.57 -4.65
CA TRP A 44 -3.79 -52.16 -6.01
C TRP A 44 -4.21 -53.20 -7.04
N VAL A 45 -4.04 -54.49 -6.73
CA VAL A 45 -4.51 -55.60 -7.58
C VAL A 45 -6.03 -55.54 -7.75
N GLU A 46 -6.78 -55.24 -6.70
CA GLU A 46 -8.24 -55.07 -6.74
C GLU A 46 -8.66 -53.93 -7.69
N MET A 47 -7.96 -52.79 -7.66
CA MET A 47 -8.24 -51.65 -8.55
C MET A 47 -8.00 -51.95 -10.04
N PHE A 48 -7.13 -52.92 -10.37
CA PHE A 48 -7.02 -53.47 -11.73
C PHE A 48 -8.10 -54.52 -12.07
N GLY A 49 -8.63 -55.22 -11.06
CA GLY A 49 -9.53 -56.38 -11.20
C GLY A 49 -10.86 -56.11 -11.90
N ASN A 50 -11.38 -54.87 -11.82
CA ASN A 50 -12.62 -54.46 -12.48
C ASN A 50 -12.59 -54.58 -14.03
N LEU A 51 -11.43 -54.86 -14.62
CA LEU A 51 -11.29 -55.10 -16.06
C LEU A 51 -11.83 -56.46 -16.52
N ASN A 52 -11.83 -57.48 -15.65
CA ASN A 52 -12.11 -58.87 -16.08
C ASN A 52 -13.60 -59.23 -16.10
N GLU A 53 -14.44 -58.58 -15.30
CA GLU A 53 -15.88 -58.90 -15.25
C GLU A 53 -16.64 -58.34 -16.46
N ASN A 54 -16.22 -57.20 -17.01
CA ASN A 54 -16.90 -56.56 -18.13
C ASN A 54 -16.65 -57.23 -19.49
N ASN A 55 -15.53 -57.95 -19.67
CA ASN A 55 -15.27 -58.68 -20.92
C ASN A 55 -15.97 -60.04 -21.02
N ASN A 56 -16.38 -60.64 -19.89
CA ASN A 56 -17.08 -61.93 -19.92
C ASN A 56 -18.60 -61.81 -20.11
N ASN A 57 -19.19 -60.64 -19.80
CA ASN A 57 -20.65 -60.45 -19.94
C ASN A 57 -21.11 -60.07 -21.36
N ASN A 58 -20.22 -59.63 -22.25
CA ASN A 58 -20.58 -59.29 -23.64
C ASN A 58 -20.49 -60.46 -24.64
N ASN A 59 -19.98 -61.63 -24.24
CA ASN A 59 -19.89 -62.81 -25.11
C ASN A 59 -20.95 -63.90 -24.84
N ASN A 60 -21.88 -63.70 -23.89
CA ASN A 60 -22.88 -64.73 -23.52
C ASN A 60 -24.35 -64.39 -23.85
N ASN A 61 -24.64 -63.30 -24.57
CA ASN A 61 -26.02 -62.91 -24.92
C ASN A 61 -26.57 -63.54 -26.22
N ASN A 62 -26.11 -64.74 -26.59
CA ASN A 62 -26.56 -65.43 -27.81
C ASN A 62 -26.70 -66.95 -27.61
N LEU A 63 -27.34 -67.44 -26.55
CA LEU A 63 -27.89 -68.79 -26.51
C LEU A 63 -28.89 -68.96 -25.35
N ASN A 64 -30.01 -69.63 -25.66
CA ASN A 64 -30.99 -70.25 -24.76
C ASN A 64 -32.28 -69.46 -24.43
N PHE A 65 -33.16 -69.47 -25.44
CA PHE A 65 -34.59 -69.70 -25.25
C PHE A 65 -34.86 -71.11 -24.68
N PHE A 66 -35.88 -71.22 -23.83
CA PHE A 66 -36.58 -72.41 -23.29
C PHE A 66 -36.30 -72.85 -21.84
N ASN A 67 -37.32 -72.55 -21.01
CA ASN A 67 -37.99 -73.37 -19.99
C ASN A 67 -37.44 -73.49 -18.55
N ASN A 68 -38.12 -72.77 -17.65
CA ASN A 68 -38.84 -73.23 -16.44
C ASN A 68 -38.34 -74.49 -15.72
N ASP A 69 -37.98 -74.37 -14.43
CA ASP A 69 -38.91 -74.62 -13.30
C ASP A 69 -38.24 -74.39 -11.92
N ASN A 70 -38.93 -73.61 -11.08
CA ASN A 70 -39.14 -73.71 -9.63
C ASN A 70 -37.95 -73.93 -8.65
N ASN A 71 -37.70 -72.95 -7.78
CA ASN A 71 -38.11 -73.02 -6.36
C ASN A 71 -37.86 -71.70 -5.60
N GLN A 72 -38.86 -71.35 -4.78
CA GLN A 72 -39.01 -70.15 -3.95
C GLN A 72 -38.18 -70.23 -2.66
N GLU A 73 -37.82 -69.07 -2.10
CA GLU A 73 -38.08 -68.74 -0.69
C GLU A 73 -38.09 -67.21 -0.50
N THR A 74 -39.19 -66.70 0.05
CA THR A 74 -39.56 -65.29 0.24
C THR A 74 -39.44 -64.87 1.70
N ILE A 75 -38.94 -63.66 1.96
CA ILE A 75 -39.12 -62.94 3.24
C ILE A 75 -39.71 -61.57 2.93
N ASN A 76 -40.94 -61.34 3.38
CA ASN A 76 -41.71 -60.09 3.29
C ASN A 76 -41.71 -59.37 4.65
N ILE A 77 -41.46 -58.06 4.67
CA ILE A 77 -41.81 -57.18 5.80
C ILE A 77 -42.52 -55.93 5.23
N ASN A 78 -43.82 -55.83 5.49
CA ASN A 78 -44.66 -54.65 5.23
C ASN A 78 -44.59 -53.67 6.43
N PHE A 79 -44.65 -52.37 6.14
CA PHE A 79 -45.07 -51.35 7.11
C PHE A 79 -46.05 -50.37 6.43
N GLU A 80 -47.32 -50.49 6.77
CA GLU A 80 -48.35 -49.45 6.61
C GLU A 80 -48.20 -48.40 7.73
N ASN A 81 -48.53 -47.13 7.46
CA ASN A 81 -49.10 -46.24 8.48
C ASN A 81 -49.89 -45.07 7.87
N ASN A 82 -51.13 -44.97 8.36
CA ASN A 82 -52.17 -43.95 8.13
C ASN A 82 -51.86 -42.60 8.79
N LEU A 83 -52.45 -41.50 8.28
CA LEU A 83 -53.05 -40.39 9.06
C LEU A 83 -53.74 -39.38 8.10
N PHE A 84 -55.06 -39.38 7.95
CA PHE A 84 -56.10 -38.63 8.70
C PHE A 84 -55.99 -37.09 8.63
N PHE A 85 -56.93 -36.43 7.93
CA PHE A 85 -57.48 -35.12 8.34
C PHE A 85 -58.94 -34.98 7.84
N GLY A 86 -59.81 -34.57 8.77
CA GLY A 86 -61.25 -34.54 8.64
C GLY A 86 -61.84 -33.20 8.18
N SER A 87 -63.15 -33.29 7.95
CA SER A 87 -64.13 -32.40 7.32
C SER A 87 -64.45 -31.09 8.04
N ASN A 88 -64.99 -30.13 7.26
CA ASN A 88 -66.28 -29.40 7.40
C ASN A 88 -66.21 -28.17 6.46
N GLY A 89 -67.13 -27.81 5.57
CA GLY A 89 -68.56 -28.07 5.38
C GLY A 89 -69.26 -26.73 5.07
N ALA A 90 -70.12 -26.69 4.05
CA ALA A 90 -71.26 -25.77 3.78
C ALA A 90 -71.25 -25.00 2.43
N ASP A 91 -71.96 -25.61 1.46
CA ASP A 91 -73.10 -25.15 0.65
C ASP A 91 -73.22 -23.73 0.04
N GLY A 92 -73.61 -23.73 -1.24
CA GLY A 92 -74.20 -22.61 -1.99
C GLY A 92 -73.72 -22.58 -3.45
N ALA A 93 -74.13 -23.51 -4.32
CA ALA A 93 -75.32 -23.48 -5.19
C ALA A 93 -75.27 -22.45 -6.33
N ASP A 94 -75.23 -23.02 -7.54
CA ASP A 94 -75.67 -22.54 -8.84
C ASP A 94 -74.96 -21.33 -9.45
N ILE A 95 -74.35 -21.55 -10.63
CA ILE A 95 -74.53 -20.79 -11.89
C ILE A 95 -73.29 -20.97 -12.81
N ILE A 96 -73.53 -21.58 -13.98
CA ILE A 96 -72.78 -21.48 -15.25
C ILE A 96 -71.66 -22.53 -15.50
N GLU A 97 -72.14 -23.73 -15.81
CA GLU A 97 -71.84 -24.54 -17.00
C GLU A 97 -71.15 -23.73 -18.14
N TYR A 98 -69.82 -23.61 -18.09
CA TYR A 98 -68.87 -23.38 -19.20
C TYR A 98 -67.40 -23.28 -18.70
N GLN A 99 -67.13 -23.45 -17.38
CA GLN A 99 -65.78 -23.46 -16.79
C GLN A 99 -65.22 -24.86 -16.45
N GLU A 100 -66.05 -25.92 -16.47
CA GLU A 100 -65.61 -27.27 -16.07
C GLU A 100 -64.61 -27.91 -17.06
N GLU A 101 -64.60 -27.52 -18.33
CA GLU A 101 -63.61 -28.04 -19.30
C GLU A 101 -62.21 -27.42 -19.13
N GLU A 102 -62.11 -26.15 -18.68
CA GLU A 102 -60.81 -25.51 -18.39
C GLU A 102 -60.24 -25.97 -17.04
N GLU A 103 -61.08 -26.18 -16.02
CA GLU A 103 -60.63 -26.75 -14.74
C GLU A 103 -60.18 -28.21 -14.87
N GLN A 104 -60.86 -29.02 -15.69
CA GLN A 104 -60.41 -30.40 -15.97
C GLN A 104 -59.10 -30.43 -16.76
N GLN A 105 -58.86 -29.49 -17.69
CA GLN A 105 -57.57 -29.37 -18.38
C GLN A 105 -56.45 -28.85 -17.48
N GLN A 106 -56.73 -27.93 -16.54
CA GLN A 106 -55.75 -27.47 -15.55
C GLN A 106 -55.40 -28.56 -14.54
N GLN A 107 -56.38 -29.34 -14.07
CA GLN A 107 -56.12 -30.49 -13.18
C GLN A 107 -55.34 -31.61 -13.89
N GLN A 108 -55.57 -31.86 -15.19
CA GLN A 108 -54.74 -32.79 -15.97
C GLN A 108 -53.30 -32.30 -16.16
N LYS A 109 -53.08 -31.00 -16.42
CA LYS A 109 -51.74 -30.41 -16.50
C LYS A 109 -50.99 -30.49 -15.16
N GLN A 110 -51.66 -30.24 -14.03
CA GLN A 110 -51.05 -30.39 -12.70
C GLN A 110 -50.67 -31.85 -12.39
N LYS A 111 -51.52 -32.83 -12.74
CA LYS A 111 -51.19 -34.26 -12.58
C LYS A 111 -50.03 -34.69 -13.47
N GLN A 112 -49.95 -34.22 -14.72
CA GLN A 112 -48.80 -34.50 -15.58
C GLN A 112 -47.50 -33.85 -15.06
N GLN A 113 -47.55 -32.64 -14.51
CA GLN A 113 -46.38 -32.02 -13.86
C GLN A 113 -45.94 -32.77 -12.60
N GLN A 114 -46.89 -33.24 -11.76
CA GLN A 114 -46.54 -34.07 -10.60
C GLN A 114 -45.97 -35.43 -10.99
N GLN A 115 -46.48 -36.08 -12.04
CA GLN A 115 -45.90 -37.33 -12.56
C GLN A 115 -44.51 -37.11 -13.17
N GLN A 116 -44.29 -36.01 -13.90
CA GLN A 116 -42.94 -35.67 -14.39
C GLN A 116 -41.97 -35.36 -13.24
N GLN A 117 -42.41 -34.69 -12.17
CA GLN A 117 -41.58 -34.45 -10.98
C GLN A 117 -41.29 -35.76 -10.21
N GLN A 118 -42.24 -36.69 -10.11
CA GLN A 118 -42.01 -38.01 -9.51
C GLN A 118 -41.08 -38.88 -10.36
N GLN A 119 -41.23 -38.87 -11.70
CA GLN A 119 -40.32 -39.58 -12.61
C GLN A 119 -38.90 -39.00 -12.54
N GLN A 120 -38.74 -37.67 -12.52
CA GLN A 120 -37.43 -37.02 -12.32
C GLN A 120 -36.82 -37.31 -10.94
N GLN A 121 -37.63 -37.54 -9.91
CA GLN A 121 -37.15 -37.97 -8.59
C GLN A 121 -36.76 -39.45 -8.57
N LEU A 122 -37.47 -40.32 -9.29
CA LEU A 122 -37.13 -41.74 -9.45
C LEU A 122 -35.86 -41.93 -10.29
N ASP A 123 -35.71 -41.19 -11.39
CA ASP A 123 -34.50 -41.21 -12.23
C ASP A 123 -33.29 -40.64 -11.47
N LYS A 124 -33.50 -39.64 -10.59
CA LYS A 124 -32.45 -39.17 -9.67
C LYS A 124 -32.06 -40.18 -8.61
N LYS A 125 -33.00 -41.00 -8.12
CA LYS A 125 -32.73 -42.00 -7.08
C LYS A 125 -32.02 -43.24 -7.61
N ASN A 126 -32.23 -43.58 -8.88
CA ASN A 126 -31.56 -44.73 -9.51
C ASN A 126 -30.14 -44.41 -10.01
N ASN A 127 -29.78 -43.13 -10.19
CA ASN A 127 -28.43 -42.72 -10.63
C ASN A 127 -27.45 -42.42 -9.48
N GLU A 128 -27.87 -42.49 -8.21
CA GLU A 128 -26.96 -42.19 -7.08
C GLU A 128 -25.99 -43.33 -6.75
N ASP A 129 -26.29 -44.55 -7.21
CA ASP A 129 -25.49 -45.77 -7.03
C ASP A 129 -24.67 -46.14 -8.27
N ASP A 130 -24.57 -45.27 -9.28
CA ASP A 130 -23.60 -45.45 -10.36
C ASP A 130 -22.20 -45.47 -9.71
N GLU A 131 -21.65 -46.68 -9.55
CA GLU A 131 -20.28 -46.88 -9.10
C GLU A 131 -19.39 -46.02 -9.98
N GLU A 132 -18.76 -45.03 -9.36
CA GLU A 132 -17.94 -44.08 -10.08
C GLU A 132 -16.75 -44.86 -10.65
N ASN A 133 -16.77 -45.09 -11.96
CA ASN A 133 -15.74 -45.82 -12.71
C ASN A 133 -14.41 -45.05 -12.66
N ILE A 134 -13.70 -45.10 -11.54
CA ILE A 134 -12.38 -44.51 -11.37
C ILE A 134 -11.38 -45.34 -12.19
N GLU A 135 -10.65 -44.69 -13.08
CA GLU A 135 -9.60 -45.34 -13.89
C GLU A 135 -8.27 -45.23 -13.15
N PHE A 136 -7.75 -46.36 -12.66
CA PHE A 136 -6.48 -46.44 -11.94
C PHE A 136 -5.33 -46.84 -12.87
N HIS A 137 -4.24 -46.09 -12.84
CA HIS A 137 -3.08 -46.29 -13.72
C HIS A 137 -1.76 -46.28 -12.92
N ILE A 138 -0.82 -47.11 -13.38
CA ILE A 138 0.57 -47.12 -12.92
C ILE A 138 1.47 -47.07 -14.14
N VAL A 139 2.20 -45.97 -14.32
CA VAL A 139 3.13 -45.78 -15.44
C VAL A 139 4.56 -45.87 -14.92
N LEU A 140 5.30 -46.83 -15.45
CA LEU A 140 6.68 -47.13 -15.06
C LEU A 140 7.66 -46.65 -16.14
N SER A 141 8.79 -46.11 -15.70
CA SER A 141 9.95 -45.82 -16.56
C SER A 141 10.97 -46.94 -16.40
N ILE A 142 11.21 -47.72 -17.47
CA ILE A 142 12.07 -48.91 -17.43
C ILE A 142 13.26 -48.71 -18.37
N CYS A 143 14.49 -48.81 -17.84
CA CYS A 143 15.68 -48.72 -18.68
C CYS A 143 15.99 -50.05 -19.38
N SER A 144 16.67 -49.96 -20.52
CA SER A 144 17.21 -51.14 -21.16
C SER A 144 18.25 -51.84 -20.26
N GLU A 145 18.41 -53.15 -20.39
CA GLU A 145 19.44 -53.91 -19.65
C GLU A 145 20.87 -53.39 -19.90
N LYS A 146 21.12 -52.66 -21.00
CA LYS A 146 22.41 -52.04 -21.31
C LYS A 146 22.69 -50.79 -20.47
N ASP A 147 21.65 -50.09 -20.05
CA ASP A 147 21.74 -48.87 -19.23
C ASP A 147 21.53 -49.14 -17.73
N ARG A 148 21.19 -50.39 -17.38
CA ARG A 148 20.95 -50.83 -16.01
C ARG A 148 22.27 -50.81 -15.23
N ILE A 149 22.24 -50.22 -14.04
CA ILE A 149 23.36 -50.31 -13.10
C ILE A 149 23.36 -51.73 -12.53
N GLU A 150 24.48 -52.44 -12.63
CA GLU A 150 24.59 -53.81 -12.14
C GLU A 150 24.19 -53.89 -10.65
N GLY A 151 23.31 -54.83 -10.33
CA GLY A 151 22.74 -54.99 -8.97
C GLY A 151 21.59 -54.04 -8.62
N GLN A 152 21.24 -53.08 -9.48
CA GLN A 152 20.09 -52.18 -9.27
C GLN A 152 18.86 -52.64 -10.06
N SER A 153 17.70 -52.09 -9.69
CA SER A 153 16.46 -52.23 -10.48
C SER A 153 16.61 -51.58 -11.86
N ASN A 154 16.01 -52.17 -12.89
CA ASN A 154 15.82 -51.50 -14.17
C ASN A 154 14.60 -50.56 -14.18
N ILE A 155 13.82 -50.51 -13.08
CA ILE A 155 12.73 -49.55 -12.89
C ILE A 155 13.33 -48.25 -12.35
N LEU A 156 13.38 -47.24 -13.23
CA LEU A 156 13.96 -45.93 -12.94
C LEU A 156 13.05 -45.08 -12.04
N GLY A 157 11.75 -45.29 -12.14
CA GLY A 157 10.72 -44.59 -11.39
C GLY A 157 9.32 -44.99 -11.85
N GLY A 158 8.31 -44.51 -11.13
CA GLY A 158 6.91 -44.76 -11.45
C GLY A 158 6.01 -43.61 -11.02
N ILE A 159 4.86 -43.50 -11.66
CA ILE A 159 3.79 -42.57 -11.30
C ILE A 159 2.46 -43.32 -11.22
N VAL A 160 1.76 -43.15 -10.10
CA VAL A 160 0.47 -43.79 -9.81
C VAL A 160 -0.60 -42.70 -9.81
N PHE A 161 -1.67 -42.91 -10.56
CA PHE A 161 -2.71 -41.90 -10.67
C PHE A 161 -4.11 -42.48 -10.95
N GLU A 162 -5.12 -41.72 -10.58
CA GLU A 162 -6.54 -42.02 -10.72
C GLU A 162 -7.21 -40.94 -11.56
N TYR A 163 -8.08 -41.33 -12.50
CA TYR A 163 -8.94 -40.41 -13.23
C TYR A 163 -10.40 -40.59 -12.82
N TYR A 164 -11.08 -39.47 -12.58
CA TYR A 164 -12.46 -39.38 -12.09
C TYR A 164 -13.38 -38.85 -13.21
N PRO A 165 -14.08 -39.73 -13.97
CA PRO A 165 -14.82 -39.32 -15.16
C PRO A 165 -15.99 -38.38 -14.90
N SER A 166 -16.65 -38.52 -13.75
CA SER A 166 -17.84 -37.74 -13.36
C SER A 166 -17.57 -36.24 -13.23
N ILE A 167 -16.32 -35.87 -12.90
CA ILE A 167 -15.87 -34.49 -12.69
C ILE A 167 -14.76 -34.06 -13.65
N ASN A 168 -14.30 -34.98 -14.50
CA ASN A 168 -13.18 -34.80 -15.44
C ASN A 168 -11.88 -34.31 -14.76
N CYS A 169 -11.52 -34.91 -13.62
CA CYS A 169 -10.31 -34.58 -12.88
C CYS A 169 -9.40 -35.79 -12.70
N GLY A 170 -8.10 -35.53 -12.54
CA GLY A 170 -7.10 -36.54 -12.20
C GLY A 170 -6.55 -36.31 -10.79
N CYS A 171 -6.11 -37.38 -10.13
CA CYS A 171 -5.33 -37.31 -8.89
C CYS A 171 -4.07 -38.15 -9.06
N ILE A 172 -2.89 -37.57 -8.85
CA ILE A 172 -1.63 -38.30 -8.80
C ILE A 172 -1.35 -38.65 -7.34
N THR A 173 -1.44 -39.93 -7.01
CA THR A 173 -1.24 -40.45 -5.66
C THR A 173 0.24 -40.57 -5.32
N TYR A 174 1.04 -41.11 -6.24
CA TYR A 174 2.47 -41.33 -5.99
C TYR A 174 3.34 -40.95 -7.19
N ILE A 175 4.48 -40.30 -6.91
CA ILE A 175 5.56 -40.05 -7.89
C ILE A 175 6.86 -40.51 -7.25
N LEU A 176 7.47 -41.56 -7.78
CA LEU A 176 8.70 -42.12 -7.26
C LEU A 176 9.79 -42.13 -8.31
N VAL A 177 11.02 -41.86 -7.86
CA VAL A 177 12.23 -42.02 -8.67
C VAL A 177 13.23 -42.77 -7.82
N ASN A 178 13.76 -43.85 -8.38
CA ASN A 178 14.83 -44.63 -7.78
C ASN A 178 16.00 -43.72 -7.40
N ASP A 179 16.52 -43.85 -6.18
CA ASP A 179 17.55 -42.98 -5.61
C ASP A 179 18.79 -42.85 -6.51
N ASN A 180 19.18 -43.94 -7.16
CA ASN A 180 20.34 -43.98 -8.07
C ASN A 180 20.16 -43.16 -9.35
N TYR A 181 18.92 -42.76 -9.65
CA TYR A 181 18.54 -42.07 -10.88
C TYR A 181 17.90 -40.68 -10.61
N ARG A 182 17.87 -40.21 -9.35
CA ARG A 182 17.41 -38.85 -9.00
C ARG A 182 18.25 -37.78 -9.72
N GLY A 183 17.63 -36.64 -10.02
CA GLY A 183 18.30 -35.54 -10.74
C GLY A 183 18.40 -35.70 -12.27
N LEU A 184 17.99 -36.83 -12.83
CA LEU A 184 17.99 -37.08 -14.29
C LEU A 184 16.71 -36.61 -15.01
N GLY A 185 15.81 -35.91 -14.29
CA GLY A 185 14.54 -35.43 -14.83
C GLY A 185 13.48 -36.51 -15.08
N ILE A 186 13.62 -37.70 -14.48
CA ILE A 186 12.67 -38.82 -14.65
C ILE A 186 11.27 -38.44 -14.15
N ALA A 187 11.14 -37.86 -12.95
CA ALA A 187 9.86 -37.40 -12.41
C ALA A 187 9.15 -36.41 -13.36
N SER A 188 9.88 -35.47 -13.96
CA SER A 188 9.31 -34.52 -14.93
C SER A 188 8.81 -35.21 -16.20
N LYS A 189 9.48 -36.28 -16.66
CA LYS A 189 9.04 -37.07 -17.81
C LYS A 189 7.83 -37.94 -17.47
N LEU A 190 7.81 -38.57 -16.29
CA LEU A 190 6.65 -39.32 -15.79
C LEU A 190 5.42 -38.41 -15.64
N LEU A 191 5.58 -37.22 -15.08
CA LEU A 191 4.50 -36.23 -14.94
C LEU A 191 3.97 -35.74 -16.30
N LYS A 192 4.86 -35.58 -17.29
CA LYS A 192 4.44 -35.24 -18.65
C LYS A 192 3.65 -36.38 -19.29
N GLU A 193 4.08 -37.62 -19.09
CA GLU A 193 3.41 -38.81 -19.61
C GLU A 193 2.04 -39.01 -18.95
N SER A 194 1.93 -38.88 -17.62
CA SER A 194 0.64 -38.97 -16.93
C SER A 194 -0.33 -37.87 -17.38
N ASN A 195 0.15 -36.63 -17.58
CA ASN A 195 -0.68 -35.55 -18.13
C ASN A 195 -1.19 -35.88 -19.55
N ASN A 196 -0.38 -36.50 -20.41
CA ASN A 196 -0.85 -36.95 -21.73
C ASN A 196 -1.96 -38.00 -21.58
N ARG A 197 -1.73 -39.01 -20.73
CA ARG A 197 -2.72 -40.08 -20.48
C ARG A 197 -4.01 -39.56 -19.87
N PHE A 198 -3.94 -38.62 -18.93
CA PHE A 198 -5.14 -37.96 -18.40
C PHE A 198 -5.97 -37.30 -19.50
N ASN A 199 -5.33 -36.64 -20.47
CA ASN A 199 -6.04 -36.05 -21.59
C ASN A 199 -6.62 -37.12 -22.52
N ASP A 200 -5.89 -38.21 -22.78
CA ASP A 200 -6.37 -39.32 -23.60
C ASP A 200 -7.56 -40.04 -22.95
N ILE A 201 -7.50 -40.31 -21.64
CA ILE A 201 -8.61 -40.86 -20.87
C ILE A 201 -9.80 -39.90 -20.91
N ALA A 202 -9.60 -38.61 -20.62
CA ALA A 202 -10.66 -37.61 -20.66
C ALA A 202 -11.35 -37.54 -22.02
N ASN A 203 -10.58 -37.59 -23.11
CA ASN A 203 -11.11 -37.64 -24.47
C ASN A 203 -11.95 -38.89 -24.72
N ARG A 204 -11.57 -40.07 -24.19
CA ARG A 204 -12.35 -41.31 -24.28
C ARG A 204 -13.70 -41.20 -23.55
N PHE A 205 -13.78 -40.41 -22.48
CA PHE A 205 -15.03 -40.11 -21.77
C PHE A 205 -15.82 -38.91 -22.36
N GLY A 206 -15.41 -38.39 -23.51
CA GLY A 206 -16.10 -37.31 -24.22
C GLY A 206 -15.68 -35.89 -23.83
N HIS A 207 -14.68 -35.74 -22.95
CA HIS A 207 -14.15 -34.44 -22.53
C HIS A 207 -13.06 -33.96 -23.51
N LEU A 208 -13.48 -33.44 -24.67
CA LEU A 208 -12.60 -33.12 -25.80
C LEU A 208 -11.48 -32.09 -25.51
N SER A 209 -11.61 -31.28 -24.46
CA SER A 209 -10.57 -30.34 -24.00
C SER A 209 -9.47 -31.02 -23.19
N GLY A 210 -9.61 -32.29 -22.85
CA GLY A 210 -8.74 -33.02 -21.92
C GLY A 210 -9.20 -32.85 -20.46
N CYS A 211 -8.32 -33.22 -19.53
CA CYS A 211 -8.61 -33.23 -18.10
C CYS A 211 -8.67 -31.81 -17.52
N ASN A 212 -9.71 -31.48 -16.74
CA ASN A 212 -9.96 -30.12 -16.23
C ASN A 212 -8.89 -29.70 -15.21
N ALA A 213 -8.53 -30.60 -14.29
CA ALA A 213 -7.53 -30.37 -13.25
C ALA A 213 -6.87 -31.68 -12.84
N ILE A 214 -5.58 -31.63 -12.51
CA ILE A 214 -4.80 -32.77 -12.01
C ILE A 214 -4.27 -32.39 -10.63
N PHE A 215 -4.77 -33.07 -9.61
CA PHE A 215 -4.44 -32.88 -8.21
C PHE A 215 -3.31 -33.80 -7.77
N LEU A 216 -2.60 -33.43 -6.70
CA LEU A 216 -1.66 -34.29 -5.99
C LEU A 216 -1.44 -33.79 -4.57
N GLU A 217 -1.03 -34.68 -3.68
CA GLU A 217 -0.82 -34.38 -2.27
C GLU A 217 0.68 -34.27 -1.94
N THR A 218 1.03 -33.48 -0.92
CA THR A 218 2.38 -33.45 -0.34
C THR A 218 2.34 -33.09 1.14
N ASN A 219 3.30 -33.60 1.91
CA ASN A 219 3.52 -33.13 3.29
C ASN A 219 3.75 -31.62 3.35
N SER A 220 3.17 -30.98 4.36
CA SER A 220 3.38 -29.58 4.69
C SER A 220 4.72 -29.39 5.38
N ALA A 221 5.54 -28.46 4.88
CA ALA A 221 6.81 -28.09 5.50
C ALA A 221 6.66 -27.41 6.86
N GLU A 222 5.45 -26.95 7.20
CA GLU A 222 5.13 -26.39 8.51
C GLU A 222 4.76 -27.48 9.53
N ARG A 223 4.11 -28.56 9.08
CA ARG A 223 3.58 -29.62 9.95
C ARG A 223 4.54 -30.82 10.08
N VAL A 224 5.28 -31.14 9.02
CA VAL A 224 6.19 -32.29 8.96
C VAL A 224 7.64 -31.82 9.00
N LYS A 225 8.38 -32.27 10.01
CA LYS A 225 9.83 -31.99 10.13
C LYS A 225 10.62 -32.77 9.07
N PRO A 226 11.73 -32.23 8.54
CA PRO A 226 12.56 -32.92 7.53
C PRO A 226 13.07 -34.31 7.95
N GLU A 227 13.20 -34.57 9.25
CA GLU A 227 13.65 -35.85 9.80
C GLU A 227 12.58 -36.96 9.80
N ASN A 228 11.31 -36.57 9.63
CA ASN A 228 10.17 -37.48 9.59
C ASN A 228 9.70 -37.78 8.16
N ASP A 229 10.43 -37.34 7.14
CA ASP A 229 10.07 -37.53 5.73
C ASP A 229 11.28 -38.04 4.93
N VAL A 230 11.05 -38.79 3.85
CA VAL A 230 12.10 -39.30 2.94
C VAL A 230 12.82 -38.16 2.20
N MET A 231 12.15 -37.01 2.08
CA MET A 231 12.73 -35.78 1.57
C MET A 231 12.18 -34.60 2.37
N ASP A 232 13.06 -33.67 2.75
CA ASP A 232 12.68 -32.36 3.29
C ASP A 232 11.50 -31.77 2.49
N PRO A 233 10.30 -31.59 3.11
CA PRO A 233 9.12 -31.14 2.40
C PRO A 233 9.33 -29.81 1.67
N SER A 234 10.15 -28.89 2.21
CA SER A 234 10.46 -27.61 1.57
C SER A 234 11.20 -27.79 0.24
N LYS A 235 12.09 -28.80 0.17
CA LYS A 235 12.78 -29.18 -1.07
C LYS A 235 11.81 -29.82 -2.05
N ARG A 236 10.90 -30.69 -1.58
CA ARG A 236 9.85 -31.30 -2.41
C ARG A 236 8.94 -30.23 -3.02
N HIS A 237 8.49 -29.26 -2.23
CA HIS A 237 7.70 -28.11 -2.69
C HIS A 237 8.42 -27.33 -3.78
N SER A 238 9.72 -27.06 -3.60
CA SER A 238 10.55 -26.37 -4.58
C SER A 238 10.69 -27.14 -5.90
N ILE A 239 10.75 -28.47 -5.84
CA ILE A 239 10.79 -29.34 -7.02
C ILE A 239 9.43 -29.31 -7.74
N PHE A 240 8.34 -29.49 -7.01
CA PHE A 240 6.98 -29.46 -7.56
C PHE A 240 6.65 -28.11 -8.19
N HIS A 241 7.00 -26.99 -7.55
CA HIS A 241 6.81 -25.65 -8.11
C HIS A 241 7.48 -25.48 -9.48
N LYS A 242 8.72 -25.96 -9.63
CA LYS A 242 9.47 -25.96 -10.90
C LYS A 242 8.84 -26.85 -11.97
N MET A 243 8.14 -27.91 -11.56
CA MET A 243 7.38 -28.79 -12.47
C MET A 243 6.03 -28.20 -12.89
N GLY A 244 5.69 -26.98 -12.45
CA GLY A 244 4.42 -26.34 -12.75
C GLY A 244 3.30 -26.74 -11.81
N ILE A 245 3.60 -27.24 -10.62
CA ILE A 245 2.60 -27.56 -9.60
C ILE A 245 2.43 -26.34 -8.67
N ARG A 246 1.22 -26.07 -8.19
CA ARG A 246 0.89 -24.94 -7.30
C ARG A 246 0.02 -25.40 -6.14
N LEU A 247 0.14 -24.73 -4.99
CA LEU A 247 -0.69 -25.00 -3.81
C LEU A 247 -2.10 -24.44 -4.01
N LEU A 248 -3.14 -25.21 -3.68
CA LEU A 248 -4.50 -24.69 -3.57
C LEU A 248 -4.63 -23.94 -2.24
N ASP A 249 -5.06 -22.67 -2.28
CA ASP A 249 -5.24 -21.84 -1.07
C ASP A 249 -6.47 -22.28 -0.26
N PHE A 250 -6.46 -23.45 0.38
CA PHE A 250 -7.49 -23.87 1.35
C PHE A 250 -6.95 -24.89 2.33
N ASP A 251 -7.61 -25.06 3.49
CA ASP A 251 -7.18 -26.03 4.49
C ASP A 251 -7.61 -27.44 4.09
N TYR A 252 -6.79 -28.09 3.28
CA TYR A 252 -6.98 -29.48 2.90
C TYR A 252 -6.80 -30.42 4.10
N ILE A 253 -7.68 -31.41 4.20
CA ILE A 253 -7.60 -32.55 5.10
C ILE A 253 -7.82 -33.77 4.24
N GLN A 254 -7.01 -34.81 4.39
CA GLN A 254 -7.22 -36.06 3.67
C GLN A 254 -8.22 -36.94 4.45
N PRO A 255 -9.22 -37.55 3.79
CA PRO A 255 -10.08 -38.55 4.43
C PRO A 255 -9.25 -39.76 4.88
N PRO A 256 -9.76 -40.57 5.82
CA PRO A 256 -9.11 -41.84 6.17
C PRO A 256 -9.09 -42.77 4.94
N LEU A 257 -7.98 -43.48 4.73
CA LEU A 257 -7.78 -44.37 3.57
C LEU A 257 -8.18 -45.83 3.87
N SER A 258 -8.28 -46.18 5.15
CA SER A 258 -8.57 -47.52 5.67
C SER A 258 -9.25 -47.42 7.04
N ASN A 259 -9.72 -48.54 7.59
CA ASN A 259 -10.33 -48.57 8.92
C ASN A 259 -9.36 -48.21 10.05
N ASP A 260 -8.06 -48.43 9.82
CA ASP A 260 -7.00 -48.25 10.81
C ASP A 260 -6.26 -46.92 10.67
N SER A 261 -6.49 -46.17 9.57
CA SER A 261 -5.90 -44.86 9.34
C SER A 261 -6.80 -43.74 9.85
N ASN A 262 -6.18 -42.77 10.52
CA ASN A 262 -6.84 -41.51 10.85
C ASN A 262 -6.82 -40.57 9.64
N LYS A 263 -7.65 -39.53 9.68
CA LYS A 263 -7.56 -38.41 8.73
C LYS A 263 -6.17 -37.77 8.81
N CYS A 264 -5.58 -37.45 7.67
CA CYS A 264 -4.29 -36.75 7.65
C CYS A 264 -4.49 -35.24 7.49
N LYS A 265 -4.08 -34.48 8.51
CA LYS A 265 -4.06 -33.01 8.49
C LYS A 265 -2.70 -32.46 8.08
N ASP A 266 -1.70 -33.30 7.81
CA ASP A 266 -0.34 -32.82 7.53
C ASP A 266 -0.06 -32.60 6.04
N LEU A 267 -1.04 -32.91 5.18
CA LEU A 267 -0.94 -32.79 3.73
C LEU A 267 -1.43 -31.45 3.19
N LEU A 268 -0.90 -31.10 2.04
CA LEU A 268 -1.32 -29.99 1.18
C LEU A 268 -1.86 -30.58 -0.13
N LEU A 269 -3.00 -30.08 -0.60
CA LEU A 269 -3.49 -30.40 -1.95
C LEU A 269 -2.93 -29.40 -2.95
N LEU A 270 -2.29 -29.91 -3.99
CA LEU A 270 -1.67 -29.14 -5.05
C LEU A 270 -2.39 -29.40 -6.39
N CYS A 271 -2.19 -28.50 -7.35
CA CYS A 271 -2.72 -28.61 -8.71
C CYS A 271 -1.60 -28.44 -9.73
N LEU A 272 -1.53 -29.33 -10.72
CA LEU A 272 -0.65 -29.19 -11.89
C LEU A 272 -1.20 -28.13 -12.84
N LEU A 273 -0.37 -27.15 -13.23
CA LEU A 273 -0.72 -26.13 -14.21
C LEU A 273 -0.74 -26.73 -15.61
N THR A 274 -1.92 -27.09 -16.08
CA THR A 274 -2.18 -27.52 -17.47
C THR A 274 -2.73 -26.36 -18.30
N GLN A 275 -2.96 -26.59 -19.60
CA GLN A 275 -3.61 -25.61 -20.47
C GLN A 275 -5.08 -25.32 -20.10
N ASN A 276 -5.71 -26.23 -19.33
CA ASN A 276 -7.11 -26.13 -18.92
C ASN A 276 -7.29 -25.34 -17.62
N ILE A 277 -6.21 -25.06 -16.89
CA ILE A 277 -6.25 -24.23 -15.68
C ILE A 277 -6.42 -22.75 -16.07
N PRO A 278 -7.49 -22.07 -15.62
CA PRO A 278 -7.71 -20.68 -15.97
C PRO A 278 -6.64 -19.78 -15.34
N LYS A 279 -6.34 -18.69 -16.05
CA LYS A 279 -5.32 -17.70 -15.65
C LYS A 279 -5.84 -16.28 -15.86
N GLN A 280 -5.53 -15.40 -14.91
CA GLN A 280 -5.73 -13.96 -15.00
C GLN A 280 -4.37 -13.28 -15.16
N GLN A 281 -4.29 -12.31 -16.07
CA GLN A 281 -3.10 -11.47 -16.23
C GLN A 281 -3.25 -10.26 -15.31
N LYS A 282 -2.28 -10.04 -14.42
CA LYS A 282 -2.24 -8.86 -13.56
C LYS A 282 -0.96 -8.08 -13.88
N LEU A 283 -1.10 -6.77 -14.02
CA LEU A 283 0.05 -5.88 -14.11
C LEU A 283 0.76 -5.89 -12.75
N LYS A 284 1.95 -6.51 -12.68
CA LYS A 284 2.76 -6.51 -11.46
C LYS A 284 3.31 -5.10 -11.26
N ILE A 285 2.91 -4.45 -10.17
CA ILE A 285 3.50 -3.18 -9.76
C ILE A 285 4.81 -3.53 -9.06
N ASN A 286 5.92 -3.50 -9.79
CA ASN A 286 7.25 -3.64 -9.19
C ASN A 286 7.59 -2.33 -8.46
N ASN A 287 7.50 -2.33 -7.13
CA ASN A 287 7.98 -1.22 -6.29
C ASN A 287 9.51 -1.10 -6.25
N ASN A 288 10.23 -2.03 -6.88
CA ASN A 288 11.69 -1.94 -7.03
C ASN A 288 12.01 -1.18 -8.32
N ASN A 289 12.29 0.12 -8.18
CA ASN A 289 12.56 1.09 -9.25
C ASN A 289 13.76 0.79 -10.17
N ASN A 290 14.43 -0.36 -10.05
CA ASN A 290 15.71 -0.59 -10.73
C ASN A 290 15.60 -1.39 -12.04
N ASN A 291 14.41 -1.78 -12.51
CA ASN A 291 14.25 -2.47 -13.80
C ASN A 291 12.91 -2.15 -14.47
N ASN A 292 12.92 -1.35 -15.55
CA ASN A 292 11.75 -0.92 -16.35
C ASN A 292 11.04 -2.03 -17.16
N ASN A 293 11.20 -3.30 -16.79
CA ASN A 293 10.48 -4.38 -17.45
C ASN A 293 9.14 -4.60 -16.72
N ASN A 294 8.06 -4.10 -17.32
CA ASN A 294 6.68 -4.42 -16.92
C ASN A 294 6.44 -5.93 -17.09
N SER A 295 6.81 -6.72 -16.08
CA SER A 295 6.50 -8.15 -16.05
C SER A 295 5.01 -8.32 -15.77
N ILE A 296 4.26 -8.86 -16.74
CA ILE A 296 2.88 -9.32 -16.52
C ILE A 296 2.96 -10.59 -15.69
N ASP A 297 2.50 -10.53 -14.44
CA ASP A 297 2.36 -11.73 -13.62
C ASP A 297 1.07 -12.46 -14.04
N ARG A 298 1.18 -13.79 -14.16
CA ARG A 298 0.04 -14.66 -14.44
C ARG A 298 -0.39 -15.31 -13.13
N TYR A 299 -1.62 -15.05 -12.72
CA TYR A 299 -2.23 -15.67 -11.56
C TYR A 299 -3.13 -16.80 -12.04
N TYR A 300 -2.94 -17.99 -11.49
CA TYR A 300 -3.75 -19.16 -11.80
C TYR A 300 -4.76 -19.40 -10.67
N TYR A 301 -5.92 -19.94 -11.01
CA TYR A 301 -6.97 -20.24 -10.04
C TYR A 301 -7.77 -21.48 -10.47
N LEU A 302 -8.57 -22.04 -9.56
CA LEU A 302 -9.60 -23.02 -9.88
C LEU A 302 -10.99 -22.48 -9.50
N PRO A 303 -12.05 -22.77 -10.28
CA PRO A 303 -13.41 -22.56 -9.81
C PRO A 303 -13.68 -23.40 -8.56
N SER A 304 -14.20 -22.80 -7.48
CA SER A 304 -14.46 -23.52 -6.22
C SER A 304 -15.41 -24.69 -6.40
N LEU A 305 -16.38 -24.60 -7.32
CA LEU A 305 -17.31 -25.68 -7.62
C LEU A 305 -16.63 -26.94 -8.18
N LEU A 306 -15.55 -26.77 -8.97
CA LEU A 306 -14.78 -27.90 -9.50
C LEU A 306 -14.04 -28.61 -8.37
N LEU A 307 -13.41 -27.84 -7.48
CA LEU A 307 -12.72 -28.39 -6.31
C LEU A 307 -13.71 -29.02 -5.31
N GLU A 308 -14.85 -28.40 -5.05
CA GLU A 308 -15.92 -28.97 -4.22
C GLU A 308 -16.39 -30.32 -4.77
N SER A 309 -16.56 -30.42 -6.10
CA SER A 309 -16.95 -31.65 -6.77
C SER A 309 -15.87 -32.73 -6.65
N PHE A 310 -14.59 -32.36 -6.80
CA PHE A 310 -13.46 -33.25 -6.56
C PHE A 310 -13.43 -33.76 -5.12
N ILE A 311 -13.47 -32.86 -4.14
CA ILE A 311 -13.47 -33.25 -2.72
C ILE A 311 -14.65 -34.16 -2.40
N LYS A 312 -15.84 -33.86 -2.92
CA LYS A 312 -17.04 -34.70 -2.74
C LYS A 312 -16.84 -36.13 -3.27
N VAL A 313 -16.32 -36.27 -4.48
CA VAL A 313 -16.09 -37.56 -5.15
C VAL A 313 -14.96 -38.33 -4.46
N PHE A 314 -13.83 -37.68 -4.20
CA PHE A 314 -12.68 -38.25 -3.53
C PHE A 314 -13.05 -38.75 -2.12
N TRP A 315 -13.75 -37.93 -1.33
CA TRP A 315 -14.18 -38.29 0.01
C TRP A 315 -15.16 -39.47 0.02
N LYS A 316 -16.11 -39.50 -0.93
CA LYS A 316 -17.03 -40.63 -1.12
C LYS A 316 -16.27 -41.91 -1.46
N SER A 317 -15.25 -41.83 -2.33
CA SER A 317 -14.39 -42.95 -2.74
C SER A 317 -13.59 -43.54 -1.57
N CYS A 318 -13.01 -42.71 -0.70
CA CYS A 318 -12.29 -43.20 0.47
C CYS A 318 -13.24 -43.87 1.49
N TYR A 319 -14.38 -43.23 1.78
CA TYR A 319 -15.35 -43.77 2.74
C TYR A 319 -16.11 -44.99 2.24
N SER A 320 -16.16 -45.27 0.94
CA SER A 320 -16.76 -46.51 0.43
C SER A 320 -15.93 -47.75 0.79
N ARG A 321 -14.63 -47.57 1.05
CA ARG A 321 -13.67 -48.62 1.46
C ARG A 321 -13.68 -48.88 2.97
N ILE A 322 -14.31 -48.00 3.77
CA ILE A 322 -14.31 -48.06 5.24
C ILE A 322 -15.56 -48.78 5.76
N THR A 323 -15.37 -49.64 6.76
CA THR A 323 -16.41 -50.43 7.43
C THR A 323 -16.42 -50.13 8.94
N PRO A 324 -17.58 -49.81 9.55
CA PRO A 324 -18.92 -49.73 8.95
C PRO A 324 -19.07 -48.50 8.04
N LYS A 325 -20.03 -48.56 7.09
CA LYS A 325 -20.34 -47.42 6.22
C LYS A 325 -20.78 -46.21 7.06
N ILE A 326 -19.91 -45.22 7.20
CA ILE A 326 -20.19 -43.96 7.90
C ILE A 326 -20.84 -42.98 6.92
N ASN A 327 -21.79 -42.17 7.41
CA ASN A 327 -22.32 -41.06 6.62
C ASN A 327 -21.29 -39.93 6.53
N TRP A 328 -20.41 -40.03 5.54
CA TRP A 328 -19.33 -39.09 5.29
C TRP A 328 -19.79 -37.64 5.07
N LYS A 329 -21.06 -37.40 4.66
CA LYS A 329 -21.61 -36.02 4.55
C LYS A 329 -21.76 -35.34 5.91
N LYS A 330 -21.76 -36.11 7.01
CA LYS A 330 -21.77 -35.61 8.40
C LYS A 330 -20.36 -35.48 8.98
N ASP A 331 -19.32 -35.83 8.23
CA ASP A 331 -17.94 -35.64 8.64
C ASP A 331 -17.65 -34.14 8.79
N VAL A 332 -17.16 -33.75 9.96
CA VAL A 332 -16.93 -32.35 10.33
C VAL A 332 -15.84 -31.71 9.47
N ASP A 333 -14.79 -32.47 9.13
CA ASP A 333 -13.67 -31.98 8.32
C ASP A 333 -14.11 -31.81 6.86
N TYR A 334 -14.90 -32.75 6.34
CA TYR A 334 -15.55 -32.59 5.04
C TYR A 334 -16.43 -31.35 4.99
N GLN A 335 -17.33 -31.17 5.97
CA GLN A 335 -18.22 -30.02 6.05
C GLN A 335 -17.44 -28.70 6.14
N ARG A 336 -16.36 -28.69 6.93
CA ARG A 336 -15.47 -27.54 7.07
C ARG A 336 -14.77 -27.19 5.75
N MET A 337 -14.26 -28.17 5.01
CA MET A 337 -13.66 -27.90 3.69
C MET A 337 -14.71 -27.39 2.70
N VAL A 338 -15.88 -28.02 2.64
CA VAL A 338 -16.98 -27.58 1.76
C VAL A 338 -17.45 -26.16 2.12
N ASP A 339 -17.53 -25.81 3.41
CA ASP A 339 -17.86 -24.47 3.87
C ASP A 339 -16.80 -23.44 3.43
N GLN A 340 -15.50 -23.76 3.55
CA GLN A 340 -14.43 -22.90 3.02
C GLN A 340 -14.55 -22.68 1.51
N LEU A 341 -14.86 -23.75 0.75
CA LEU A 341 -15.02 -23.67 -0.70
C LEU A 341 -16.26 -22.86 -1.09
N LYS A 342 -17.36 -22.97 -0.35
CA LYS A 342 -18.60 -22.22 -0.61
C LYS A 342 -18.50 -20.72 -0.32
N ARG A 343 -17.58 -20.32 0.57
CA ARG A 343 -17.32 -18.91 0.88
C ARG A 343 -16.53 -18.17 -0.20
N ARG A 344 -16.10 -18.86 -1.27
CA ARG A 344 -15.24 -18.31 -2.32
C ARG A 344 -15.72 -18.81 -3.68
N GLU A 345 -15.75 -17.95 -4.70
CA GLU A 345 -16.06 -18.40 -6.07
C GLU A 345 -14.85 -19.05 -6.77
N ILE A 346 -13.66 -18.57 -6.45
CA ILE A 346 -12.38 -19.03 -7.00
C ILE A 346 -11.39 -19.37 -5.89
N ILE A 347 -10.56 -20.39 -6.12
CA ILE A 347 -9.47 -20.81 -5.25
C ILE A 347 -8.13 -20.47 -5.93
N PRO A 348 -7.37 -19.50 -5.41
CA PRO A 348 -6.06 -19.15 -5.95
C PRO A 348 -5.08 -20.32 -5.92
N LEU A 349 -4.24 -20.42 -6.96
CA LEU A 349 -3.10 -21.34 -7.02
C LEU A 349 -1.82 -20.60 -6.64
N LEU A 350 -1.31 -20.87 -5.44
CA LEU A 350 -0.22 -20.12 -4.82
C LEU A 350 1.16 -20.54 -5.33
N ASP A 351 1.99 -19.53 -5.59
CA ASP A 351 3.43 -19.69 -5.70
C ASP A 351 4.08 -19.92 -4.32
N LEU A 352 5.35 -20.31 -4.30
CA LEU A 352 6.13 -20.45 -3.07
C LEU A 352 6.28 -19.11 -2.33
N PRO A 353 6.46 -19.13 -1.00
CA PRO A 353 6.47 -20.31 -0.13
C PRO A 353 5.05 -20.79 0.23
N TRP A 354 4.90 -22.10 0.43
CA TRP A 354 3.62 -22.78 0.72
C TRP A 354 3.30 -22.91 2.22
N ASN A 355 3.84 -22.00 3.02
CA ASN A 355 3.63 -21.89 4.47
C ASN A 355 2.54 -20.85 4.76
N ARG A 356 1.27 -21.21 4.54
CA ARG A 356 0.13 -20.35 4.88
C ARG A 356 -0.80 -21.07 5.87
N PRO A 357 -0.62 -20.88 7.19
CA PRO A 357 -1.52 -21.43 8.19
C PRO A 357 -2.82 -20.62 8.34
N TRP A 358 -3.25 -19.90 7.30
CA TRP A 358 -4.52 -19.17 7.29
C TRP A 358 -5.16 -19.11 5.91
N THR A 359 -6.48 -19.07 5.92
CA THR A 359 -7.36 -18.88 4.76
C THR A 359 -7.92 -17.44 4.81
N LEU A 360 -7.82 -16.70 3.71
CA LEU A 360 -8.40 -15.35 3.60
C LEU A 360 -9.88 -15.38 3.19
N VAL A 361 -10.78 -14.76 3.94
CA VAL A 361 -12.22 -14.76 3.64
C VAL A 361 -12.73 -13.32 3.60
N ASP A 362 -13.35 -12.93 2.48
CA ASP A 362 -14.08 -11.66 2.39
C ASP A 362 -15.48 -11.87 2.95
N LEU A 363 -15.81 -11.16 4.03
CA LEU A 363 -17.07 -11.32 4.73
C LEU A 363 -18.24 -10.59 4.05
N ARG A 364 -17.98 -9.79 3.01
CA ARG A 364 -19.02 -9.10 2.22
C ARG A 364 -19.87 -10.07 1.40
N ASP A 365 -19.25 -11.02 0.71
CA ASP A 365 -19.90 -11.89 -0.29
C ASP A 365 -20.93 -12.86 0.32
N SER A 366 -20.83 -13.14 1.62
CA SER A 366 -21.71 -14.05 2.35
C SER A 366 -22.14 -13.49 3.71
N PHE A 367 -22.58 -12.23 3.70
CA PHE A 367 -22.93 -11.46 4.90
C PHE A 367 -23.78 -12.24 5.93
N ASN A 368 -24.87 -12.88 5.48
CA ASN A 368 -25.79 -13.61 6.37
C ASN A 368 -25.10 -14.78 7.10
N SER A 369 -24.24 -15.52 6.40
CA SER A 369 -23.48 -16.63 6.99
C SER A 369 -22.33 -16.15 7.88
N ASN A 370 -21.84 -14.92 7.65
CA ASN A 370 -20.64 -14.40 8.29
C ASN A 370 -20.91 -13.38 9.41
N ARG A 371 -22.17 -13.06 9.74
CA ARG A 371 -22.51 -12.05 10.75
C ARG A 371 -21.87 -12.32 12.12
N SER A 372 -21.79 -13.58 12.54
CA SER A 372 -21.11 -13.98 13.78
C SER A 372 -19.62 -13.67 13.73
N LEU A 373 -18.97 -13.94 12.60
CA LEU A 373 -17.54 -13.71 12.39
C LEU A 373 -17.19 -12.22 12.34
N ILE A 374 -18.04 -11.39 11.74
CA ILE A 374 -17.90 -9.92 11.77
C ILE A 374 -18.02 -9.41 13.21
N THR A 375 -19.02 -9.89 13.95
CA THR A 375 -19.23 -9.53 15.36
C THR A 375 -18.05 -9.96 16.23
N LYS A 376 -17.50 -11.16 15.97
CA LYS A 376 -16.32 -11.70 16.63
C LYS A 376 -15.08 -10.85 16.33
N PHE A 377 -14.83 -10.52 15.06
CA PHE A 377 -13.73 -9.64 14.66
C PHE A 377 -13.83 -8.29 15.38
N TYR A 378 -15.01 -7.65 15.33
CA TYR A 378 -15.21 -6.35 15.94
C TYR A 378 -14.97 -6.36 17.45
N ASN A 379 -15.64 -7.27 18.18
CA ASN A 379 -15.60 -7.29 19.64
C ASN A 379 -14.30 -7.86 20.22
N GLN A 380 -13.72 -8.89 19.59
CA GLN A 380 -12.57 -9.62 20.14
C GLN A 380 -11.23 -9.16 19.58
N ILE A 381 -11.20 -8.56 18.38
CA ILE A 381 -9.95 -8.20 17.71
C ILE A 381 -9.82 -6.69 17.55
N LEU A 382 -10.83 -6.02 16.98
CA LEU A 382 -10.78 -4.58 16.71
C LEU A 382 -10.86 -3.75 18.00
N VAL A 383 -11.93 -3.90 18.80
CA VAL A 383 -12.16 -3.09 20.00
C VAL A 383 -10.98 -3.13 20.99
N PRO A 384 -10.37 -4.28 21.30
CA PRO A 384 -9.22 -4.33 22.23
C PRO A 384 -7.95 -3.63 21.73
N ASN A 385 -7.80 -3.44 20.42
CA ASN A 385 -6.62 -2.85 19.81
C ASN A 385 -6.61 -1.31 19.78
N PHE A 386 -7.71 -0.67 20.19
CA PHE A 386 -7.85 0.80 20.19
C PHE A 386 -8.10 1.31 21.61
N LYS A 387 -7.51 2.45 21.97
CA LYS A 387 -7.52 2.96 23.36
C LYS A 387 -8.89 3.43 23.83
N GLY A 388 -9.80 3.71 22.90
CA GLY A 388 -11.18 4.00 23.24
C GLY A 388 -12.13 3.77 22.06
N HIS A 389 -13.38 3.47 22.41
CA HIS A 389 -14.49 3.38 21.46
C HIS A 389 -14.70 4.66 20.62
N HIS A 390 -13.99 5.75 20.95
CA HIS A 390 -14.06 6.97 20.19
C HIS A 390 -13.37 6.91 18.83
N GLU A 391 -12.32 6.09 18.71
CA GLU A 391 -11.54 5.90 17.48
C GLU A 391 -12.19 4.90 16.51
N LEU A 392 -13.32 4.28 16.90
CA LEU A 392 -13.98 3.23 16.16
C LEU A 392 -15.37 3.66 15.69
N GLU A 393 -15.72 3.24 14.48
CA GLU A 393 -17.11 3.22 14.03
C GLU A 393 -17.89 2.16 14.79
N SER A 394 -19.20 2.36 14.96
CA SER A 394 -20.04 1.36 15.61
C SER A 394 -20.22 0.11 14.73
N LEU A 395 -20.36 -1.07 15.34
CA LEU A 395 -20.68 -2.30 14.62
C LEU A 395 -21.98 -2.17 13.79
N GLU A 396 -22.94 -1.37 14.26
CA GLU A 396 -24.16 -1.07 13.52
C GLU A 396 -23.88 -0.28 12.23
N SER A 397 -22.90 0.63 12.25
CA SER A 397 -22.44 1.34 11.04
C SER A 397 -21.87 0.36 10.01
N TRP A 398 -21.07 -0.62 10.44
CA TRP A 398 -20.55 -1.67 9.56
C TRP A 398 -21.68 -2.51 8.94
N PHE A 399 -22.69 -2.88 9.72
CA PHE A 399 -23.85 -3.62 9.19
C PHE A 399 -24.68 -2.81 8.19
N LYS A 400 -24.71 -1.47 8.31
CA LYS A 400 -25.34 -0.59 7.31
C LYS A 400 -24.52 -0.46 6.02
N MET A 401 -23.19 -0.61 6.09
CA MET A 401 -22.29 -0.52 4.93
C MET A 401 -22.20 -1.83 4.14
N LEU A 402 -22.51 -2.96 4.77
CA LEU A 402 -22.55 -4.26 4.12
C LEU A 402 -23.88 -4.45 3.36
N PRO A 403 -23.87 -5.12 2.20
CA PRO A 403 -25.09 -5.31 1.42
C PRO A 403 -26.13 -6.10 2.23
N LEU A 404 -27.26 -5.45 2.54
CA LEU A 404 -28.44 -6.14 3.05
C LEU A 404 -29.05 -6.93 1.90
N ILE A 405 -28.85 -8.25 1.91
CA ILE A 405 -29.67 -9.14 1.08
C ILE A 405 -31.04 -9.20 1.75
N ASP A 406 -31.93 -8.28 1.37
CA ASP A 406 -33.34 -8.36 1.73
C ASP A 406 -33.95 -9.60 1.07
N ASN A 407 -33.88 -10.73 1.78
CA ASN A 407 -34.49 -12.02 1.40
C ASN A 407 -36.03 -11.94 1.25
N ASN A 408 -36.65 -10.77 1.42
CA ASN A 408 -38.09 -10.55 1.34
C ASN A 408 -38.53 -9.65 0.16
N SER A 409 -37.67 -9.38 -0.82
CA SER A 409 -38.01 -8.58 -2.01
C SER A 409 -38.89 -9.34 -3.04
N ASN A 410 -40.03 -9.87 -2.59
CA ASN A 410 -41.11 -10.38 -3.45
C ASN A 410 -42.36 -9.46 -3.47
N THR A 411 -42.25 -8.22 -2.99
CA THR A 411 -43.34 -7.24 -3.10
C THR A 411 -43.08 -6.23 -4.21
N ASN A 412 -43.80 -6.40 -5.32
CA ASN A 412 -43.88 -5.53 -6.50
C ASN A 412 -44.45 -4.12 -6.21
N ASN A 413 -43.87 -3.36 -5.28
CA ASN A 413 -44.22 -1.95 -5.07
C ASN A 413 -43.06 -1.04 -5.48
N SER A 414 -43.07 -0.70 -6.76
CA SER A 414 -42.09 0.11 -7.50
C SER A 414 -42.11 1.62 -7.16
N ASN A 415 -42.35 2.02 -5.91
CA ASN A 415 -42.48 3.45 -5.57
C ASN A 415 -41.91 3.91 -4.22
N SER A 416 -41.10 3.10 -3.54
CA SER A 416 -40.31 3.62 -2.43
C SER A 416 -39.02 4.24 -2.95
N ASN A 417 -38.85 5.56 -2.72
CA ASN A 417 -37.58 6.27 -2.68
C ASN A 417 -36.65 5.61 -1.65
N ALA A 418 -36.20 4.38 -1.93
CA ALA A 418 -35.17 3.70 -1.19
C ALA A 418 -33.91 4.55 -1.40
N ASN A 419 -33.58 5.32 -0.38
CA ASN A 419 -32.37 6.13 -0.34
C ASN A 419 -31.21 5.23 -0.80
N ASN A 420 -30.66 5.60 -1.95
CA ASN A 420 -29.65 4.87 -2.68
C ASN A 420 -28.29 4.98 -1.95
N TYR A 421 -28.25 4.50 -0.70
CA TYR A 421 -27.06 4.47 0.15
C TYR A 421 -26.05 3.40 -0.31
N ASN A 422 -26.29 2.74 -1.45
CA ASN A 422 -25.51 1.61 -1.95
C ASN A 422 -24.20 1.98 -2.68
N ASN A 423 -23.59 3.14 -2.42
CA ASN A 423 -22.43 3.56 -3.20
C ASN A 423 -21.06 3.26 -2.57
N ASP A 424 -20.99 2.81 -1.32
CA ASP A 424 -19.69 2.48 -0.73
C ASP A 424 -19.49 0.97 -0.72
N PHE A 425 -18.42 0.53 -1.37
CA PHE A 425 -18.03 -0.87 -1.45
C PHE A 425 -17.19 -1.19 -0.23
N PHE A 426 -17.84 -1.44 0.92
CA PHE A 426 -17.17 -1.82 2.16
C PHE A 426 -16.93 -3.33 2.21
N HIS A 427 -15.70 -3.69 2.58
CA HIS A 427 -15.25 -5.06 2.70
C HIS A 427 -14.52 -5.28 4.03
N LEU A 428 -14.70 -6.47 4.59
CA LEU A 428 -13.92 -6.96 5.72
C LEU A 428 -13.29 -8.28 5.32
N LEU A 429 -11.99 -8.25 5.08
CA LEU A 429 -11.21 -9.42 4.71
C LEU A 429 -10.48 -9.93 5.96
N VAL A 430 -10.76 -11.16 6.39
CA VAL A 430 -10.17 -11.76 7.59
C VAL A 430 -9.25 -12.93 7.24
N ALA A 431 -8.17 -13.08 8.01
CA ALA A 431 -7.31 -14.26 7.96
C ALA A 431 -7.76 -15.25 9.04
N LEU A 432 -8.22 -16.43 8.65
CA LEU A 432 -8.74 -17.46 9.54
C LEU A 432 -7.77 -18.63 9.64
N ARG A 433 -7.46 -19.06 10.87
CA ARG A 433 -6.80 -20.33 11.18
C ARG A 433 -7.80 -21.20 11.90
N TYR A 434 -7.84 -22.47 11.57
CA TYR A 434 -8.62 -23.44 12.32
C TYR A 434 -7.66 -24.30 13.15
N LEU A 435 -8.06 -24.64 14.37
CA LEU A 435 -7.24 -25.46 15.26
C LEU A 435 -7.11 -26.88 14.70
N ASN A 436 -5.93 -27.48 14.89
CA ASN A 436 -5.66 -28.84 14.46
C ASN A 436 -6.29 -29.88 15.40
N ASP A 437 -6.62 -29.51 16.65
CA ASP A 437 -7.00 -30.45 17.70
C ASP A 437 -8.46 -30.90 17.59
N ASP A 438 -8.66 -32.22 17.54
CA ASP A 438 -9.95 -32.90 17.38
C ASP A 438 -10.90 -32.78 18.59
N ILE A 439 -10.53 -32.04 19.63
CA ILE A 439 -11.17 -32.19 20.95
C ILE A 439 -12.54 -31.49 21.04
N ASP A 440 -12.83 -30.49 20.20
CA ASP A 440 -14.16 -29.86 20.15
C ASP A 440 -14.62 -29.61 18.71
N HIS A 441 -15.48 -30.51 18.21
CA HIS A 441 -16.04 -30.54 16.85
C HIS A 441 -16.88 -29.32 16.42
N ASN A 442 -17.04 -28.30 17.29
CA ASN A 442 -17.76 -27.06 17.02
C ASN A 442 -16.88 -25.80 17.16
N GLN A 443 -15.55 -25.96 17.21
CA GLN A 443 -14.68 -24.80 17.36
C GLN A 443 -14.75 -23.90 16.13
N GLU A 444 -15.20 -22.67 16.36
CA GLU A 444 -15.16 -21.60 15.37
C GLU A 444 -13.70 -21.29 14.95
N PRO A 445 -13.47 -20.85 13.70
CA PRO A 445 -12.14 -20.42 13.28
C PRO A 445 -11.58 -19.31 14.19
N ILE A 446 -10.26 -19.37 14.42
CA ILE A 446 -9.47 -18.32 15.05
C ILE A 446 -9.18 -17.25 14.01
N ILE A 447 -9.58 -16.03 14.31
CA ILE A 447 -9.19 -14.86 13.51
C ILE A 447 -7.75 -14.55 13.86
N CYS A 448 -6.84 -14.63 12.88
CA CYS A 448 -5.43 -14.30 13.05
C CYS A 448 -5.10 -12.86 12.65
N GLY A 449 -6.02 -12.18 11.96
CA GLY A 449 -5.85 -10.81 11.49
C GLY A 449 -7.00 -10.43 10.56
N GLY A 450 -7.04 -9.19 10.12
CA GLY A 450 -8.00 -8.74 9.13
C GLY A 450 -7.76 -7.30 8.69
N ILE A 451 -8.32 -6.97 7.53
CA ILE A 451 -8.26 -5.64 6.93
C ILE A 451 -9.67 -5.23 6.54
N ALA A 452 -10.10 -4.07 7.03
CA ALA A 452 -11.35 -3.43 6.65
C ALA A 452 -11.04 -2.28 5.70
N PHE A 453 -11.74 -2.23 4.57
CA PHE A 453 -11.51 -1.21 3.56
C PHE A 453 -12.78 -0.88 2.79
N GLU A 454 -12.82 0.31 2.22
CA GLU A 454 -13.92 0.82 1.44
C GLU A 454 -13.41 1.44 0.13
N TYR A 455 -14.11 1.16 -0.97
CA TYR A 455 -13.88 1.84 -2.23
C TYR A 455 -14.97 2.89 -2.48
N HIS A 456 -14.54 4.10 -2.86
CA HIS A 456 -15.36 5.30 -3.06
C HIS A 456 -15.48 5.62 -4.56
N PRO A 457 -16.58 5.23 -5.24
CA PRO A 457 -16.71 5.35 -6.68
C PRO A 457 -16.67 6.79 -7.19
N LYS A 458 -17.18 7.77 -6.42
CA LYS A 458 -17.20 9.18 -6.82
C LYS A 458 -15.80 9.75 -7.00
N SER A 459 -14.85 9.43 -6.12
CA SER A 459 -13.46 9.85 -6.22
C SER A 459 -12.56 8.85 -6.96
N ASN A 460 -13.05 7.62 -7.19
CA ASN A 460 -12.25 6.48 -7.64
C ASN A 460 -11.00 6.28 -6.76
N CYS A 461 -11.20 6.31 -5.44
CA CYS A 461 -10.17 6.09 -4.43
C CYS A 461 -10.67 5.06 -3.42
N ALA A 462 -9.76 4.44 -2.67
CA ALA A 462 -10.11 3.55 -1.58
C ALA A 462 -9.47 4.01 -0.28
N LEU A 463 -10.06 3.60 0.85
CA LEU A 463 -9.54 3.80 2.19
C LEU A 463 -9.45 2.45 2.90
N ILE A 464 -8.28 2.11 3.41
CA ILE A 464 -8.09 1.04 4.39
C ILE A 464 -8.37 1.67 5.75
N THR A 465 -9.48 1.29 6.36
CA THR A 465 -9.96 1.86 7.62
C THR A 465 -9.26 1.22 8.82
N TYR A 466 -9.09 -0.11 8.79
CA TYR A 466 -8.49 -0.87 9.89
C TYR A 466 -7.59 -1.96 9.32
N PHE A 467 -6.41 -2.17 9.90
CA PHE A 467 -5.47 -3.18 9.43
C PHE A 467 -4.78 -3.87 10.61
N LEU A 468 -5.32 -5.03 10.99
CA LEU A 468 -4.91 -5.81 12.16
C LEU A 468 -4.18 -7.08 11.73
N ILE A 469 -3.02 -7.33 12.31
CA ILE A 469 -2.16 -8.48 11.98
C ILE A 469 -1.72 -9.20 13.24
N GLY A 470 -1.95 -10.51 13.26
CA GLY A 470 -1.43 -11.41 14.29
C GLY A 470 0.08 -11.52 14.26
N GLY A 471 0.67 -11.61 15.45
CA GLY A 471 2.05 -12.02 15.64
C GLY A 471 2.34 -13.44 15.12
N GLY A 472 3.57 -13.88 15.34
CA GLY A 472 4.02 -15.23 15.02
C GLY A 472 5.48 -15.25 14.57
N GLU A 473 6.10 -16.42 14.69
CA GLU A 473 7.47 -16.65 14.29
C GLU A 473 7.68 -16.48 12.76
N ASN A 474 8.93 -16.39 12.32
CA ASN A 474 9.33 -16.53 10.91
C ASN A 474 8.70 -15.51 9.93
N ASN A 475 8.58 -14.24 10.32
CA ASN A 475 7.96 -13.17 9.50
C ASN A 475 6.50 -13.45 9.13
N ARG A 476 5.80 -14.29 9.91
CA ARG A 476 4.39 -14.65 9.69
C ARG A 476 3.49 -13.43 9.57
N SER A 477 3.67 -12.45 10.45
CA SER A 477 2.93 -11.19 10.44
C SER A 477 3.12 -10.41 9.14
N GLU A 478 4.36 -10.27 8.66
CA GLU A 478 4.66 -9.60 7.39
C GLU A 478 4.03 -10.33 6.19
N MET A 479 4.12 -11.66 6.17
CA MET A 479 3.50 -12.48 5.12
C MET A 479 1.97 -12.35 5.13
N MET A 480 1.36 -12.36 6.32
CA MET A 480 -0.08 -12.19 6.48
C MET A 480 -0.53 -10.80 6.04
N ALA A 481 0.21 -9.75 6.43
CA ALA A 481 -0.07 -8.37 6.01
C ALA A 481 0.02 -8.22 4.50
N LYS A 482 1.07 -8.76 3.87
CA LYS A 482 1.20 -8.76 2.40
C LYS A 482 0.05 -9.52 1.73
N ALA A 483 -0.36 -10.67 2.27
CA ALA A 483 -1.45 -11.45 1.71
C ALA A 483 -2.81 -10.73 1.84
N LEU A 484 -3.13 -10.17 3.01
CA LEU A 484 -4.33 -9.38 3.26
C LEU A 484 -4.37 -8.13 2.36
N LEU A 485 -3.28 -7.36 2.31
CA LEU A 485 -3.17 -6.18 1.46
C LEU A 485 -3.27 -6.54 -0.02
N GLN A 486 -2.56 -7.57 -0.49
CA GLN A 486 -2.63 -7.98 -1.89
C GLN A 486 -4.05 -8.36 -2.30
N ARG A 487 -4.77 -9.08 -1.45
CA ARG A 487 -6.15 -9.49 -1.72
C ARG A 487 -7.12 -8.32 -1.61
N SER A 488 -6.96 -7.41 -0.65
CA SER A 488 -7.78 -6.20 -0.57
C SER A 488 -7.61 -5.33 -1.81
N LEU A 489 -6.39 -5.22 -2.34
CA LEU A 489 -6.12 -4.50 -3.59
C LEU A 489 -6.86 -5.14 -4.77
N GLU A 490 -6.86 -6.47 -4.91
CA GLU A 490 -7.62 -7.14 -5.98
C GLU A 490 -9.10 -6.80 -5.94
N ILE A 491 -9.68 -6.80 -4.74
CA ILE A 491 -11.09 -6.48 -4.52
C ILE A 491 -11.35 -5.00 -4.86
N ILE A 492 -10.49 -4.08 -4.40
CA ILE A 492 -10.59 -2.64 -4.71
C ILE A 492 -10.50 -2.39 -6.21
N GLU A 493 -9.56 -3.05 -6.90
CA GLU A 493 -9.41 -2.92 -8.35
C GLU A 493 -10.64 -3.43 -9.10
N GLN A 494 -11.19 -4.56 -8.67
CA GLN A 494 -12.42 -5.11 -9.25
C GLN A 494 -13.60 -4.16 -9.03
N ASN A 495 -13.81 -3.67 -7.80
CA ASN A 495 -14.84 -2.67 -7.50
C ASN A 495 -14.70 -1.41 -8.37
N ALA A 496 -13.46 -0.96 -8.62
CA ALA A 496 -13.20 0.18 -9.49
C ALA A 496 -13.60 -0.09 -10.95
N ILE A 497 -13.24 -1.26 -11.48
CA ILE A 497 -13.62 -1.72 -12.83
C ILE A 497 -15.13 -1.85 -12.95
N ASP A 498 -15.80 -2.44 -11.97
CA ASP A 498 -17.25 -2.63 -11.93
C ASP A 498 -17.99 -1.27 -11.89
N CYS A 499 -17.37 -0.25 -11.31
CA CYS A 499 -17.85 1.13 -11.33
C CYS A 499 -17.49 1.91 -12.62
N GLY A 500 -16.93 1.24 -13.64
CA GLY A 500 -16.58 1.83 -14.93
C GLY A 500 -15.18 2.46 -15.00
N ASN A 501 -14.37 2.38 -13.95
CA ASN A 501 -12.98 2.83 -13.97
C ASN A 501 -12.09 1.70 -14.49
N LEU A 502 -12.04 1.51 -15.81
CA LEU A 502 -11.28 0.43 -16.47
C LEU A 502 -9.79 0.43 -16.12
N ALA A 503 -9.24 1.61 -15.82
CA ALA A 503 -7.85 1.73 -15.40
C ALA A 503 -7.63 1.20 -13.99
N GLY A 504 -8.68 1.08 -13.18
CA GLY A 504 -8.73 0.69 -11.76
C GLY A 504 -8.73 1.87 -10.77
N CYS A 505 -8.44 1.62 -9.49
CA CYS A 505 -8.51 2.62 -8.40
C CYS A 505 -7.35 3.66 -8.44
N ASN A 506 -7.64 4.96 -8.43
CA ASN A 506 -6.61 6.00 -8.60
C ASN A 506 -5.60 6.06 -7.44
N ALA A 507 -6.08 5.95 -6.19
CA ALA A 507 -5.26 6.02 -4.99
C ALA A 507 -5.91 5.22 -3.87
N ILE A 508 -5.10 4.60 -3.01
CA ILE A 508 -5.54 3.80 -1.87
C ILE A 508 -4.88 4.38 -0.62
N PHE A 509 -5.70 4.86 0.30
CA PHE A 509 -5.25 5.56 1.49
C PHE A 509 -5.33 4.67 2.73
N ILE A 510 -4.58 5.02 3.77
CA ILE A 510 -4.73 4.49 5.12
C ILE A 510 -4.49 5.63 6.12
N GLU A 511 -5.30 5.68 7.18
CA GLU A 511 -5.11 6.63 8.28
C GLU A 511 -4.03 6.10 9.23
N ASN A 512 -3.14 6.97 9.69
CA ASN A 512 -2.09 6.63 10.65
C ASN A 512 -2.05 7.67 11.77
N ASN A 513 -2.06 7.22 13.01
CA ASN A 513 -2.03 8.11 14.18
C ASN A 513 -0.63 8.69 14.41
N LYS A 514 -0.53 9.99 14.71
CA LYS A 514 0.73 10.68 15.07
C LYS A 514 1.33 10.22 16.41
N ASN A 515 0.82 9.15 17.03
CA ASN A 515 1.02 8.90 18.45
C ASN A 515 2.49 8.68 18.84
N ASN A 516 2.95 9.58 19.71
CA ASN A 516 4.26 9.73 20.36
C ASN A 516 4.71 8.54 21.23
N HIS A 517 4.58 7.29 20.77
CA HIS A 517 4.95 6.12 21.59
C HIS A 517 6.43 6.09 22.00
N ASN A 518 7.29 6.90 21.35
CA ASN A 518 8.67 7.09 21.78
C ASN A 518 8.84 7.73 23.17
N ASN A 519 7.82 8.36 23.77
CA ASN A 519 7.99 9.03 25.06
C ASN A 519 7.62 8.22 26.30
N GLN A 520 7.04 7.01 26.19
CA GLN A 520 6.71 6.20 27.37
C GLN A 520 7.66 5.01 27.63
N ASN A 521 8.50 4.59 26.68
CA ASN A 521 9.42 3.46 26.87
C ASN A 521 10.91 3.83 27.00
N ASN A 522 11.27 5.11 27.07
CA ASN A 522 12.66 5.58 27.16
C ASN A 522 13.36 5.37 28.52
N GLN A 523 12.93 4.39 29.33
CA GLN A 523 13.64 4.00 30.56
C GLN A 523 14.38 2.66 30.49
N ASN A 524 14.31 1.88 29.41
CA ASN A 524 15.12 0.65 29.27
C ASN A 524 15.78 0.56 27.88
N ASN A 525 16.92 1.25 27.73
CA ASN A 525 17.84 1.03 26.62
C ASN A 525 18.49 -0.36 26.75
N ASN A 526 17.92 -1.38 26.09
CA ASN A 526 18.63 -2.60 25.71
C ASN A 526 18.23 -2.98 24.27
N ASN A 527 19.25 -3.25 23.45
CA ASN A 527 19.26 -3.34 21.98
C ASN A 527 18.45 -4.52 21.34
N ASN A 528 17.27 -4.86 21.86
CA ASN A 528 16.43 -5.96 21.35
C ASN A 528 15.13 -5.47 20.67
N THR A 529 15.19 -4.51 19.76
CA THR A 529 14.02 -4.03 19.00
C THR A 529 13.38 -5.06 18.04
N LYS A 530 13.81 -6.33 18.07
CA LYS A 530 13.19 -7.43 17.30
C LYS A 530 12.21 -8.31 18.10
N GLU A 531 12.06 -8.13 19.42
CA GLU A 531 11.22 -9.01 20.26
C GLU A 531 9.75 -8.56 20.43
N TYR A 532 9.26 -7.56 19.69
CA TYR A 532 8.00 -6.86 20.02
C TYR A 532 6.70 -7.45 19.46
N LEU A 533 6.62 -8.74 19.18
CA LEU A 533 5.34 -9.39 18.88
C LEU A 533 5.27 -10.70 19.67
N ASN A 534 4.59 -10.67 20.83
CA ASN A 534 4.14 -11.90 21.46
C ASN A 534 3.42 -12.74 20.40
N GLN A 535 3.72 -14.04 20.37
CA GLN A 535 3.47 -14.89 19.20
C GLN A 535 2.00 -14.97 18.75
N ASP A 536 1.04 -14.58 19.61
CA ASP A 536 -0.39 -14.63 19.30
C ASP A 536 -1.12 -13.27 19.46
N GLU A 537 -0.41 -12.17 19.79
CA GLU A 537 -1.07 -10.87 19.93
C GLU A 537 -1.35 -10.26 18.55
N ILE A 538 -2.61 -9.92 18.29
CA ILE A 538 -3.00 -9.20 17.08
C ILE A 538 -2.83 -7.72 17.35
N ILE A 539 -2.02 -7.06 16.53
CA ILE A 539 -1.74 -5.63 16.62
C ILE A 539 -2.36 -4.88 15.43
N GLU A 540 -2.83 -3.67 15.68
CA GLU A 540 -3.17 -2.72 14.63
C GLU A 540 -1.88 -2.15 14.01
N ILE A 541 -1.67 -2.38 12.71
CA ILE A 541 -0.42 -2.01 12.03
C ILE A 541 -0.40 -0.58 11.53
N SER A 542 -1.54 0.14 11.53
CA SER A 542 -1.56 1.55 11.09
C SER A 542 -0.59 2.42 11.88
N TYR A 543 -0.27 2.04 13.13
CA TYR A 543 0.69 2.74 13.99
C TYR A 543 2.18 2.46 13.65
N ASN A 544 2.50 1.48 12.81
CA ASN A 544 3.88 1.11 12.48
C ASN A 544 4.30 1.70 11.13
N SER A 545 4.80 2.94 11.16
CA SER A 545 5.20 3.68 9.95
C SER A 545 6.27 2.98 9.12
N GLU A 546 7.27 2.36 9.76
CA GLU A 546 8.35 1.64 9.08
C GLU A 546 7.80 0.41 8.34
N PHE A 547 6.88 -0.32 8.97
CA PHE A 547 6.23 -1.47 8.35
C PHE A 547 5.33 -1.07 7.18
N LEU A 548 4.57 0.02 7.31
CA LEU A 548 3.77 0.56 6.21
C LEU A 548 4.64 1.07 5.06
N GLU A 549 5.77 1.72 5.32
CA GLU A 549 6.73 2.11 4.27
C GLU A 549 7.28 0.89 3.53
N LYS A 550 7.58 -0.22 4.23
CA LYS A 550 7.97 -1.51 3.61
C LYS A 550 6.86 -2.13 2.74
N LEU A 551 5.59 -1.89 3.09
CA LEU A 551 4.44 -2.27 2.27
C LEU A 551 4.18 -1.30 1.10
N GLY A 552 4.91 -0.18 1.03
CA GLY A 552 4.84 0.79 -0.06
C GLY A 552 3.99 2.04 0.23
N PHE A 553 3.60 2.28 1.47
CA PHE A 553 2.85 3.49 1.85
C PHE A 553 3.77 4.71 2.03
N MET A 554 3.32 5.88 1.58
CA MET A 554 3.97 7.17 1.78
C MET A 554 3.03 8.18 2.43
N LYS A 555 3.54 9.09 3.26
CA LYS A 555 2.74 10.14 3.92
C LYS A 555 2.39 11.25 2.94
N LEU A 556 1.16 11.76 3.00
CA LEU A 556 0.76 12.96 2.27
C LEU A 556 1.19 14.22 3.03
N ASP A 557 1.76 15.19 2.32
CA ASP A 557 2.21 16.47 2.89
C ASP A 557 1.05 17.44 3.19
N PHE A 558 0.19 17.07 4.14
CA PHE A 558 -0.80 17.95 4.78
C PHE A 558 -1.27 17.38 6.13
N ASN A 559 -1.90 18.21 6.96
CA ASN A 559 -2.53 17.76 8.20
C ASN A 559 -3.93 17.22 7.91
N TYR A 560 -4.09 15.90 8.00
CA TYR A 560 -5.38 15.26 7.81
C TYR A 560 -6.19 15.25 9.10
N VAL A 561 -7.50 15.48 8.96
CA VAL A 561 -8.47 15.45 10.06
C VAL A 561 -9.53 14.41 9.69
N GLN A 562 -9.72 13.44 10.58
CA GLN A 562 -10.75 12.42 10.42
C GLN A 562 -12.14 13.04 10.65
N PRO A 563 -13.16 12.65 9.87
CA PRO A 563 -14.55 13.00 10.18
C PRO A 563 -14.98 12.48 11.55
N PRO A 564 -15.94 13.13 12.22
CA PRO A 564 -16.49 12.62 13.47
C PRO A 564 -17.19 11.28 13.25
N LEU A 565 -16.75 10.25 13.97
CA LEU A 565 -17.31 8.88 13.87
C LEU A 565 -18.60 8.70 14.69
N SER A 566 -19.04 9.71 15.46
CA SER A 566 -20.34 9.72 16.14
C SER A 566 -20.74 11.13 16.59
N PHE A 567 -22.02 11.36 16.87
CA PHE A 567 -22.57 12.65 17.28
C PHE A 567 -21.89 13.30 18.50
N GLU A 568 -21.46 12.50 19.49
CA GLU A 568 -20.86 13.01 20.74
C GLU A 568 -19.38 13.37 20.60
N LYS A 569 -18.74 13.05 19.46
CA LYS A 569 -17.29 13.12 19.32
C LYS A 569 -16.90 14.33 18.48
N SER A 570 -16.03 15.17 19.03
CA SER A 570 -15.27 16.12 18.22
C SER A 570 -14.41 15.38 17.21
N SER A 571 -14.10 16.02 16.07
CA SER A 571 -13.10 15.51 15.12
C SER A 571 -11.80 15.15 15.86
N SER A 572 -11.19 14.03 15.46
CA SER A 572 -10.03 13.47 16.16
C SER A 572 -8.80 14.38 16.04
N ASN A 573 -7.81 14.14 16.91
CA ASN A 573 -6.49 14.76 16.77
C ASN A 573 -5.95 14.54 15.36
N SER A 574 -5.20 15.50 14.82
CA SER A 574 -4.64 15.42 13.47
C SER A 574 -3.96 14.07 13.22
N LEU A 575 -4.47 13.30 12.27
CA LEU A 575 -3.88 12.04 11.82
C LEU A 575 -2.96 12.31 10.62
N ASN A 576 -2.10 11.36 10.30
CA ASN A 576 -1.42 11.31 9.01
C ASN A 576 -2.31 10.52 8.04
N LEU A 577 -2.45 11.01 6.81
CA LEU A 577 -3.02 10.22 5.72
C LEU A 577 -1.87 9.69 4.87
N LEU A 578 -1.75 8.37 4.77
CA LEU A 578 -0.77 7.71 3.92
C LEU A 578 -1.44 7.22 2.64
N VAL A 579 -0.67 7.12 1.55
CA VAL A 579 -1.12 6.55 0.27
C VAL A 579 -0.21 5.39 -0.13
N LEU A 580 -0.78 4.30 -0.60
CA LEU A 580 -0.04 3.20 -1.20
C LEU A 580 0.51 3.61 -2.57
N LEU A 581 1.83 3.49 -2.76
CA LEU A 581 2.44 3.65 -4.07
C LEU A 581 1.97 2.56 -5.04
N THR A 582 1.23 2.99 -6.06
CA THR A 582 0.84 2.16 -7.19
C THR A 582 1.44 2.74 -8.47
N SER A 583 1.46 1.97 -9.55
CA SER A 583 1.91 2.44 -10.87
C SER A 583 1.08 3.60 -11.44
N ARG A 584 -0.07 3.91 -10.83
CA ARG A 584 -0.95 5.01 -11.23
C ARG A 584 -0.56 6.35 -10.60
N ILE A 585 0.21 6.35 -9.52
CA ILE A 585 0.68 7.58 -8.90
C ILE A 585 1.78 8.17 -9.78
N PRO A 586 1.62 9.42 -10.29
CA PRO A 586 2.63 10.04 -11.12
C PRO A 586 3.98 10.09 -10.43
N GLN A 587 4.98 9.45 -11.05
CA GLN A 587 6.38 9.60 -10.68
C GLN A 587 6.97 10.69 -11.58
N THR A 588 7.47 11.79 -11.00
CA THR A 588 8.41 12.62 -11.77
C THR A 588 9.75 11.91 -11.75
N ILE A 589 10.00 11.08 -12.76
CA ILE A 589 11.34 10.53 -13.00
C ILE A 589 12.19 11.70 -13.43
N ASP A 590 13.17 12.07 -12.60
CA ASP A 590 14.24 12.98 -13.02
C ASP A 590 15.18 12.18 -13.94
N LEU A 591 14.85 12.15 -15.24
CA LEU A 591 15.49 11.31 -16.26
C LEU A 591 17.02 11.50 -16.34
N ASN A 592 17.55 12.60 -15.80
CA ASN A 592 18.97 12.94 -15.90
C ASN A 592 19.85 12.38 -14.77
N LEU A 593 19.27 11.79 -13.71
CA LEU A 593 20.06 11.13 -12.66
C LEU A 593 20.47 9.69 -13.01
N ILE A 594 19.77 9.05 -13.96
CA ILE A 594 19.99 7.65 -14.35
C ILE A 594 21.26 7.49 -15.21
N GLU A 595 21.70 8.54 -15.92
CA GLU A 595 22.83 8.43 -16.87
C GLU A 595 24.23 8.50 -16.21
N ASN A 596 24.34 8.84 -14.92
CA ASN A 596 25.62 8.95 -14.22
C ASN A 596 25.88 7.82 -13.19
N GLU A 597 25.05 6.78 -13.15
CA GLU A 597 25.23 5.62 -12.26
C GLU A 597 26.28 4.63 -12.80
N ASN A 598 27.53 5.06 -12.84
CA ASN A 598 28.68 4.16 -12.77
C ASN A 598 29.55 4.63 -11.60
N GLU A 599 29.72 3.76 -10.60
CA GLU A 599 30.57 3.89 -9.39
C GLU A 599 29.90 4.33 -8.06
N ASN A 600 29.45 3.32 -7.30
CA ASN A 600 29.50 3.14 -5.83
C ASN A 600 29.00 4.20 -4.82
N ASN A 601 28.43 5.33 -5.22
CA ASN A 601 27.83 6.27 -4.26
C ASN A 601 26.31 6.15 -4.24
N ASN A 602 25.75 5.66 -3.12
CA ASN A 602 24.31 5.67 -2.81
C ASN A 602 23.80 7.12 -2.72
N ILE A 603 23.60 7.78 -3.85
CA ILE A 603 22.83 9.02 -3.91
C ILE A 603 21.36 8.60 -3.85
N ASN A 604 20.69 8.92 -2.74
CA ASN A 604 19.25 8.75 -2.63
C ASN A 604 18.56 9.60 -3.70
N ILE A 605 18.21 9.00 -4.85
CA ILE A 605 17.34 9.63 -5.83
C ILE A 605 15.98 9.84 -5.15
N ASN A 606 15.70 11.08 -4.79
CA ASN A 606 14.41 11.48 -4.25
C ASN A 606 13.39 11.50 -5.41
N ASN A 607 12.80 10.34 -5.70
CA ASN A 607 11.64 10.25 -6.57
C ASN A 607 10.50 11.06 -5.93
N ASN A 608 10.25 12.26 -6.48
CA ASN A 608 9.21 13.16 -6.00
C ASN A 608 7.84 12.71 -6.51
N ASN A 609 7.29 11.68 -5.87
CA ASN A 609 5.91 11.28 -6.12
C ASN A 609 4.96 12.38 -5.59
N TYR A 610 3.87 12.63 -6.29
CA TYR A 610 2.85 13.58 -5.86
C TYR A 610 1.45 13.11 -6.26
N LEU A 611 0.43 13.63 -5.58
CA LEU A 611 -0.96 13.52 -5.99
C LEU A 611 -1.54 14.90 -6.33
N PRO A 612 -2.43 15.00 -7.34
CA PRO A 612 -3.15 16.24 -7.60
C PRO A 612 -4.08 16.56 -6.43
N ASN A 613 -4.08 17.83 -5.98
CA ASN A 613 -4.92 18.25 -4.86
C ASN A 613 -6.42 18.00 -5.11
N SER A 614 -6.86 18.11 -6.36
CA SER A 614 -8.25 17.91 -6.79
C SER A 614 -8.75 16.49 -6.50
N LEU A 615 -7.88 15.47 -6.62
CA LEU A 615 -8.21 14.09 -6.27
C LEU A 615 -8.40 13.94 -4.75
N ILE A 616 -7.46 14.48 -3.97
CA ILE A 616 -7.49 14.41 -2.50
C ILE A 616 -8.69 15.18 -1.94
N ILE A 617 -8.94 16.38 -2.43
CA ILE A 617 -10.11 17.19 -2.08
C ILE A 617 -11.40 16.42 -2.36
N LYS A 618 -11.53 15.84 -3.56
CA LYS A 618 -12.73 15.07 -3.95
C LYS A 618 -12.92 13.83 -3.07
N PHE A 619 -11.83 13.12 -2.77
CA PHE A 619 -11.84 11.97 -1.86
C PHE A 619 -12.28 12.37 -0.45
N ILE A 620 -11.63 13.36 0.15
CA ILE A 620 -11.93 13.81 1.52
C ILE A 620 -13.38 14.31 1.64
N GLN A 621 -13.86 15.11 0.69
CA GLN A 621 -15.25 15.56 0.66
C GLN A 621 -16.23 14.37 0.59
N THR A 622 -15.98 13.43 -0.32
CA THR A 622 -16.83 12.24 -0.47
C THR A 622 -16.82 11.38 0.80
N PHE A 623 -15.64 11.13 1.36
CA PHE A 623 -15.45 10.32 2.55
C PHE A 623 -16.13 10.96 3.78
N TRP A 624 -15.93 12.26 4.01
CA TRP A 624 -16.60 12.99 5.09
C TRP A 624 -18.12 12.98 4.93
N GLU A 625 -18.63 13.27 3.72
CA GLU A 625 -20.07 13.21 3.44
C GLU A 625 -20.66 11.82 3.74
N ASN A 626 -20.00 10.77 3.28
CA ASN A 626 -20.44 9.39 3.46
C ASN A 626 -20.38 8.98 4.94
N THR A 627 -19.31 9.34 5.65
CA THR A 627 -19.13 9.06 7.08
C THR A 627 -20.20 9.73 7.95
N ILE A 628 -20.54 10.98 7.65
CA ILE A 628 -21.59 11.72 8.38
C ILE A 628 -22.97 11.16 8.09
N LYS A 629 -23.24 10.77 6.84
CA LYS A 629 -24.48 10.12 6.43
C LYS A 629 -24.68 8.79 7.15
N ARG A 630 -23.68 7.90 7.18
CA ARG A 630 -23.79 6.56 7.78
C ARG A 630 -23.94 6.59 9.30
N ASN A 631 -23.34 7.57 9.95
CA ASN A 631 -23.42 7.74 11.40
C ASN A 631 -24.66 8.56 11.84
N GLU A 632 -25.64 8.78 10.96
CA GLU A 632 -26.92 9.47 11.22
C GLU A 632 -26.75 10.84 11.90
N ILE A 633 -25.69 11.55 11.56
CA ILE A 633 -25.45 12.90 12.08
C ILE A 633 -26.41 13.83 11.32
N ILE A 634 -27.55 14.15 11.97
CA ILE A 634 -28.83 14.66 11.43
C ILE A 634 -28.73 15.84 10.45
N ASN A 635 -27.63 16.58 10.44
CA ASN A 635 -27.51 17.80 9.66
C ASN A 635 -26.33 17.70 8.68
N LEU A 636 -26.63 17.32 7.43
CA LEU A 636 -25.65 17.09 6.35
C LEU A 636 -24.71 18.28 6.10
N ASN A 637 -25.16 19.50 6.41
CA ASN A 637 -24.37 20.72 6.24
C ASN A 637 -23.39 20.94 7.41
N LEU A 638 -23.31 20.02 8.39
CA LEU A 638 -22.44 20.19 9.56
C LEU A 638 -20.95 20.17 9.19
N TYR A 639 -20.52 19.39 8.19
CA TYR A 639 -19.09 19.35 7.88
C TYR A 639 -18.59 20.63 7.22
N GLU A 640 -19.41 21.30 6.42
CA GLU A 640 -19.07 22.61 5.86
C GLU A 640 -18.93 23.68 6.96
N ASN A 641 -19.50 23.44 8.14
CA ASN A 641 -19.35 24.29 9.32
C ASN A 641 -18.30 23.77 10.31
N ASP A 642 -17.74 22.56 10.10
CA ASP A 642 -16.70 22.02 10.97
C ASP A 642 -15.40 22.80 10.77
N LEU A 643 -14.89 23.34 11.87
CA LEU A 643 -13.73 24.20 11.87
C LEU A 643 -12.49 23.48 11.33
N ASN A 644 -12.26 22.25 11.78
CA ASN A 644 -11.07 21.48 11.43
C ASN A 644 -11.13 20.99 9.97
N PHE A 645 -12.31 20.61 9.49
CA PHE A 645 -12.55 20.32 8.08
C PHE A 645 -12.17 21.52 7.20
N ASN A 646 -12.66 22.71 7.55
CA ASN A 646 -12.40 23.93 6.78
C ASN A 646 -10.92 24.30 6.78
N ILE A 647 -10.20 24.15 7.90
CA ILE A 647 -8.74 24.33 7.97
C ILE A 647 -8.02 23.38 7.02
N MET A 648 -8.37 22.09 7.07
CA MET A 648 -7.77 21.06 6.21
C MET A 648 -8.04 21.36 4.73
N MET A 649 -9.28 21.71 4.39
CA MET A 649 -9.69 22.02 3.03
C MET A 649 -9.05 23.29 2.49
N ASP A 650 -8.89 24.33 3.31
CA ASP A 650 -8.13 25.53 2.95
C ASP A 650 -6.67 25.16 2.68
N SER A 651 -6.01 24.44 3.59
CA SER A 651 -4.63 23.96 3.41
C SER A 651 -4.45 23.16 2.11
N LEU A 652 -5.40 22.30 1.73
CA LEU A 652 -5.34 21.50 0.50
C LEU A 652 -5.59 22.34 -0.75
N LYS A 653 -6.55 23.27 -0.72
CA LYS A 653 -6.85 24.16 -1.85
C LYS A 653 -5.66 25.09 -2.16
N ARG A 654 -4.81 25.36 -1.18
CA ARG A 654 -3.62 26.20 -1.35
C ARG A 654 -2.45 25.54 -2.05
N LYS A 655 -2.44 24.22 -2.21
CA LYS A 655 -1.41 23.48 -2.95
C LYS A 655 -2.03 22.90 -4.21
N SER A 656 -1.45 23.07 -5.39
CA SER A 656 -1.94 22.37 -6.60
C SER A 656 -1.53 20.89 -6.63
N LYS A 657 -0.41 20.55 -5.98
CA LYS A 657 0.15 19.19 -5.87
C LYS A 657 0.49 18.90 -4.41
N ILE A 658 0.11 17.72 -3.93
CA ILE A 658 0.46 17.24 -2.59
C ILE A 658 1.63 16.27 -2.72
N GLN A 659 2.77 16.62 -2.14
CA GLN A 659 3.98 15.79 -2.19
C GLN A 659 3.82 14.54 -1.31
N LEU A 660 4.48 13.45 -1.70
CA LEU A 660 4.54 12.22 -0.91
C LEU A 660 5.86 12.15 -0.14
N LEU A 661 5.79 12.02 1.18
CA LEU A 661 6.93 12.01 2.10
C LEU A 661 7.26 10.57 2.54
N LYS A 662 8.55 10.20 2.54
CA LYS A 662 9.04 8.94 3.13
C LYS A 662 9.12 9.04 4.66
N SER A 663 8.92 7.94 5.39
CA SER A 663 9.05 7.94 6.86
C SER A 663 10.51 8.00 7.31
N SER A 664 11.40 7.42 6.51
CA SER A 664 12.85 7.39 6.74
C SER A 664 13.53 8.77 6.88
N LEU A 665 12.88 9.87 6.46
CA LEU A 665 13.33 11.23 6.75
C LEU A 665 12.83 11.63 8.15
N ASN A 666 13.57 11.17 9.17
CA ASN A 666 13.30 11.18 10.63
C ASN A 666 12.75 12.48 11.29
N SER A 667 12.61 13.59 10.57
CA SER A 667 12.04 14.85 11.09
C SER A 667 10.66 15.22 10.51
N SER A 668 10.26 14.65 9.37
CA SER A 668 9.18 15.24 8.56
C SER A 668 7.76 14.88 9.01
N TRP A 669 7.56 13.86 9.84
CA TRP A 669 6.21 13.37 10.13
C TRP A 669 5.45 14.20 11.17
N ASP A 670 6.15 14.92 12.03
CA ASP A 670 5.51 15.68 13.13
C ASP A 670 5.39 17.19 12.86
N ASN A 671 5.90 17.67 11.73
CA ASN A 671 5.87 19.09 11.44
C ASN A 671 4.45 19.52 11.05
N ASN A 672 3.83 20.38 11.87
CA ASN A 672 2.56 21.05 11.57
C ASN A 672 2.73 22.19 10.54
N PHE A 673 3.89 22.30 9.90
CA PHE A 673 4.20 23.32 8.92
C PHE A 673 3.93 22.83 7.51
N THR A 674 3.40 23.74 6.70
CA THR A 674 3.15 23.57 5.28
C THR A 674 3.99 24.60 4.53
N LEU A 675 4.75 24.14 3.55
CA LEU A 675 5.48 25.00 2.63
C LEU A 675 4.61 25.42 1.46
N ILE A 676 4.59 26.72 1.15
CA ILE A 676 3.80 27.30 0.05
C ILE A 676 4.73 28.15 -0.81
N ASP A 677 4.92 27.77 -2.08
CA ASP A 677 5.63 28.58 -3.08
C ASP A 677 4.64 29.49 -3.81
N LEU A 678 4.68 30.79 -3.52
CA LEU A 678 3.76 31.77 -4.09
C LEU A 678 3.92 31.97 -5.61
N ALA A 679 5.01 31.50 -6.23
CA ALA A 679 5.12 31.51 -7.70
C ALA A 679 4.36 30.36 -8.36
N VAL A 680 4.17 29.26 -7.64
CA VAL A 680 3.42 28.08 -8.09
C VAL A 680 1.95 28.22 -7.72
N ASP A 681 1.68 28.51 -6.45
CA ASP A 681 0.35 28.62 -5.86
C ASP A 681 0.18 30.01 -5.20
N PHE A 682 -0.12 31.03 -6.00
CA PHE A 682 -0.23 32.42 -5.53
C PHE A 682 -1.49 32.64 -4.67
N HIS A 683 -1.29 33.10 -3.43
CA HIS A 683 -2.33 33.44 -2.47
C HIS A 683 -2.23 34.91 -2.07
N GLN A 684 -3.23 35.71 -2.42
CA GLN A 684 -3.22 37.15 -2.19
C GLN A 684 -3.15 37.50 -0.69
N ASP A 685 -3.90 36.79 0.14
CA ASP A 685 -3.95 36.96 1.59
C ASP A 685 -2.61 36.62 2.26
N LEU A 686 -1.97 35.50 1.88
CA LEU A 686 -0.65 35.12 2.37
C LEU A 686 0.44 36.09 1.89
N PHE A 687 0.38 36.53 0.63
CA PHE A 687 1.30 37.53 0.11
C PHE A 687 1.16 38.85 0.86
N ASP A 688 -0.07 39.29 1.14
CA ASP A 688 -0.34 40.51 1.91
C ASP A 688 0.11 40.36 3.36
N GLN A 689 -0.16 39.24 4.01
CA GLN A 689 0.30 38.94 5.37
C GLN A 689 1.83 38.91 5.46
N PHE A 690 2.49 38.21 4.52
CA PHE A 690 3.94 38.17 4.40
C PHE A 690 4.49 39.59 4.26
N TYR A 691 4.00 40.34 3.27
CA TYR A 691 4.51 41.66 2.95
C TYR A 691 4.30 42.64 4.11
N ASN A 692 3.13 42.62 4.74
CA ASN A 692 2.82 43.49 5.89
C ASN A 692 3.61 43.10 7.16
N SER A 693 4.12 41.87 7.24
CA SER A 693 4.92 41.39 8.37
C SER A 693 6.42 41.65 8.22
N LEU A 694 6.85 42.02 7.00
CA LEU A 694 8.23 42.45 6.76
C LEU A 694 8.55 43.69 7.60
N PRO A 695 9.80 43.83 8.07
CA PRO A 695 10.22 44.96 8.90
C PRO A 695 10.39 46.23 8.04
N PHE A 696 9.28 46.74 7.49
CA PHE A 696 9.24 48.10 6.94
C PHE A 696 9.13 49.07 8.12
N ASN A 697 10.04 50.05 8.18
CA ASN A 697 9.86 51.19 9.07
C ASN A 697 8.58 51.90 8.62
N ASN A 698 7.53 51.84 9.44
CA ASN A 698 6.28 52.49 9.09
C ASN A 698 6.53 53.99 8.97
N GLU A 699 5.93 54.56 7.93
CA GLU A 699 6.11 55.91 7.42
C GLU A 699 5.80 56.99 8.46
N ASN A 700 6.74 57.26 9.37
CA ASN A 700 6.97 58.63 9.80
C ASN A 700 7.92 59.26 8.78
N GLN A 701 7.35 59.81 7.70
CA GLN A 701 8.02 60.43 6.54
C GLN A 701 9.06 61.54 6.86
N ASN A 702 9.41 61.79 8.13
CA ASN A 702 10.15 62.97 8.58
C ASN A 702 11.47 62.72 9.32
N GLN A 703 12.03 61.50 9.36
CA GLN A 703 13.37 61.30 9.96
C GLN A 703 14.29 60.42 9.10
N ASN A 704 15.48 60.97 8.83
CA ASN A 704 16.58 60.48 7.98
C ASN A 704 17.22 59.13 8.41
N ASN A 705 16.51 58.25 9.10
CA ASN A 705 17.08 56.97 9.52
C ASN A 705 16.84 55.90 8.47
N ASN A 706 17.88 55.73 7.65
CA ASN A 706 18.19 54.65 6.70
C ASN A 706 17.24 53.43 6.77
N ASN A 707 16.37 53.31 5.76
CA ASN A 707 15.64 52.09 5.46
C ASN A 707 16.63 51.00 5.02
N TYR A 708 16.94 50.06 5.92
CA TYR A 708 17.95 49.02 5.68
C TYR A 708 17.44 47.79 4.91
N LEU A 709 16.12 47.59 4.76
CA LEU A 709 15.62 46.46 3.99
C LEU A 709 15.42 46.82 2.52
N ASN A 710 16.34 46.33 1.70
CA ASN A 710 16.26 46.33 0.25
C ASN A 710 15.24 45.30 -0.25
N ILE A 711 13.95 45.50 0.02
CA ILE A 711 12.86 44.69 -0.55
C ILE A 711 12.16 45.50 -1.63
N GLU A 712 11.77 44.85 -2.73
CA GLU A 712 11.06 45.53 -3.82
C GLU A 712 9.68 46.06 -3.37
N PRO A 713 9.19 47.13 -4.02
CA PRO A 713 7.82 47.59 -3.83
C PRO A 713 6.80 46.46 -4.04
N LYS A 714 5.77 46.41 -3.20
CA LYS A 714 4.72 45.38 -3.18
C LYS A 714 4.18 45.05 -4.58
N SER A 715 3.86 46.08 -5.34
CA SER A 715 3.29 45.96 -6.69
C SER A 715 4.25 45.33 -7.70
N ILE A 716 5.56 45.53 -7.54
CA ILE A 716 6.59 44.95 -8.41
C ILE A 716 6.76 43.48 -8.06
N LEU A 717 6.93 43.16 -6.77
CA LEU A 717 7.11 41.78 -6.30
C LEU A 717 5.90 40.91 -6.65
N GLN A 718 4.68 41.42 -6.42
CA GLN A 718 3.43 40.76 -6.79
C GLN A 718 3.34 40.50 -8.31
N LYS A 719 3.67 41.50 -9.12
CA LYS A 719 3.67 41.38 -10.58
C LYS A 719 4.70 40.37 -11.08
N SER A 720 5.84 40.25 -10.40
CA SER A 720 6.88 39.27 -10.72
C SER A 720 6.44 37.84 -10.42
N LEU A 721 5.74 37.60 -9.31
CA LEU A 721 5.17 36.29 -8.96
C LEU A 721 4.06 35.86 -9.95
N LEU A 722 3.20 36.79 -10.36
CA LEU A 722 2.03 36.49 -11.21
C LEU A 722 2.37 36.29 -12.70
N LYS A 723 3.51 36.81 -13.19
CA LYS A 723 3.85 36.78 -14.62
C LYS A 723 4.78 35.61 -14.96
N LYS A 724 4.25 34.59 -15.63
CA LYS A 724 5.03 33.41 -16.05
C LYS A 724 5.94 33.58 -17.28
N SER A 725 5.89 34.68 -18.05
CA SER A 725 6.38 34.63 -19.45
C SER A 725 7.32 35.71 -20.01
N ASN A 726 7.76 36.75 -19.29
CA ASN A 726 8.60 37.79 -19.93
C ASN A 726 9.82 38.28 -19.13
N PHE A 727 10.08 37.74 -17.93
CA PHE A 727 11.22 38.18 -17.14
C PHE A 727 12.46 37.33 -17.38
N GLN A 728 13.64 37.95 -17.20
CA GLN A 728 14.94 37.30 -17.28
C GLN A 728 15.25 36.44 -16.05
N GLU A 729 14.31 36.36 -15.10
CA GLU A 729 14.40 35.59 -13.86
C GLU A 729 13.03 35.00 -13.50
N ASP A 730 13.05 33.88 -12.78
CA ASP A 730 11.89 33.33 -12.08
C ASP A 730 12.01 33.66 -10.61
N ILE A 731 11.13 34.53 -10.09
CA ILE A 731 11.11 34.91 -8.67
C ILE A 731 10.13 34.03 -7.93
N HIS A 732 10.56 33.53 -6.78
CA HIS A 732 9.80 32.67 -5.89
C HIS A 732 9.81 33.26 -4.48
N ILE A 733 8.70 33.07 -3.78
CA ILE A 733 8.59 33.34 -2.34
C ILE A 733 8.04 32.06 -1.72
N LEU A 734 8.89 31.36 -0.99
CA LEU A 734 8.51 30.15 -0.28
C LEU A 734 8.20 30.52 1.17
N LEU A 735 6.99 30.22 1.61
CA LEU A 735 6.47 30.51 2.95
C LEU A 735 6.40 29.21 3.77
N LEU A 736 6.85 29.25 5.01
CA LEU A 736 6.55 28.23 6.01
C LEU A 736 5.34 28.68 6.82
N VAL A 737 4.20 28.01 6.61
CA VAL A 737 2.91 28.38 7.18
C VAL A 737 2.44 27.30 8.15
N SER A 738 1.92 27.68 9.30
CA SER A 738 1.16 26.75 10.17
C SER A 738 -0.28 27.24 10.36
N TYR A 739 -1.16 26.27 10.59
CA TYR A 739 -2.57 26.47 10.87
C TYR A 739 -2.86 26.17 12.35
N ASP A 740 -2.06 26.73 13.24
CA ASP A 740 -2.33 26.59 14.67
C ASP A 740 -3.56 27.41 15.07
N ASN A 741 -4.42 26.80 15.89
CA ASN A 741 -5.59 27.45 16.44
C ASN A 741 -5.12 28.41 17.57
N ASN A 742 -4.76 29.65 17.21
CA ASN A 742 -4.17 30.65 18.12
C ASN A 742 -5.05 31.01 19.35
N ASN A 743 -6.27 30.47 19.47
CA ASN A 743 -7.17 30.77 20.58
C ASN A 743 -6.71 30.23 21.95
N ASN A 744 -5.77 29.29 22.04
CA ASN A 744 -5.37 28.75 23.35
C ASN A 744 -4.46 29.67 24.16
N ASN A 745 -3.78 30.66 23.57
CA ASN A 745 -2.83 31.50 24.31
C ASN A 745 -3.44 32.76 24.95
N ASN A 746 -4.67 33.16 24.60
CA ASN A 746 -5.29 34.38 25.17
C ASN A 746 -6.26 34.12 26.33
N ASN A 747 -6.62 32.88 26.64
CA ASN A 747 -7.67 32.59 27.63
C ASN A 747 -7.25 32.60 29.11
N ASN A 748 -5.98 32.90 29.42
CA ASN A 748 -5.50 32.92 30.82
C ASN A 748 -5.53 34.30 31.50
N ASN A 749 -5.99 35.36 30.84
CA ASN A 749 -6.12 36.68 31.47
C ASN A 749 -7.60 37.14 31.57
N ASN A 750 -8.11 37.09 32.81
CA ASN A 750 -9.23 37.86 33.36
C ASN A 750 -10.68 37.57 32.92
N ASN A 751 -11.34 36.79 33.79
CA ASN A 751 -12.65 37.03 34.41
C ASN A 751 -13.51 38.23 33.93
N ASN A 752 -14.79 37.90 33.68
CA ASN A 752 -15.97 38.77 33.68
C ASN A 752 -16.12 39.81 32.56
N ASN A 753 -16.63 39.38 31.40
CA ASN A 753 -17.75 40.08 30.75
C ASN A 753 -18.44 39.18 29.71
N ASN A 754 -19.67 38.78 30.02
CA ASN A 754 -20.62 38.17 29.09
C ASN A 754 -21.00 39.19 28.00
N ASN A 755 -20.43 39.07 26.81
CA ASN A 755 -21.02 39.62 25.60
C ASN A 755 -20.86 38.62 24.46
N ASN A 756 -21.94 37.90 24.16
CA ASN A 756 -22.14 37.07 22.97
C ASN A 756 -22.03 37.94 21.72
N ASN A 757 -20.83 38.11 21.17
CA ASN A 757 -20.66 38.47 19.77
C ASN A 757 -20.03 37.28 19.05
N ASN A 758 -20.76 36.76 18.06
CA ASN A 758 -20.30 35.79 17.06
C ASN A 758 -19.12 36.40 16.29
N ASN A 759 -17.92 36.39 16.87
CA ASN A 759 -16.71 36.57 16.12
C ASN A 759 -16.50 35.26 15.36
N ASN A 760 -16.76 35.29 14.05
CA ASN A 760 -16.32 34.24 13.14
C ASN A 760 -14.82 34.03 13.36
N ASN A 761 -14.47 32.91 14.00
CA ASN A 761 -13.10 32.45 14.17
C ASN A 761 -12.55 32.05 12.79
N ASN A 762 -12.30 33.02 11.92
CA ASN A 762 -11.57 32.79 10.69
C ASN A 762 -10.15 32.38 11.09
N ILE A 763 -9.81 31.09 10.92
CA ILE A 763 -8.42 30.66 11.06
C ILE A 763 -7.62 31.38 10.00
N CYS A 764 -6.76 32.27 10.46
CA CYS A 764 -5.79 32.92 9.60
C CYS A 764 -4.51 32.06 9.64
N PRO A 765 -4.02 31.56 8.49
CA PRO A 765 -2.71 30.91 8.44
C PRO A 765 -1.65 31.83 9.08
N THR A 766 -0.73 31.26 9.85
CA THR A 766 0.37 32.02 10.45
C THR A 766 1.67 31.69 9.73
N ILE A 767 2.30 32.71 9.15
CA ILE A 767 3.60 32.56 8.50
C ILE A 767 4.68 32.56 9.59
N TYR A 768 5.45 31.49 9.70
CA TYR A 768 6.55 31.32 10.65
C TYR A 768 7.91 31.64 10.04
N GLY A 769 8.04 31.51 8.72
CA GLY A 769 9.23 31.89 8.00
C GLY A 769 8.95 32.08 6.52
N SER A 770 9.88 32.73 5.83
CA SER A 770 9.81 32.91 4.38
C SER A 770 11.19 33.05 3.76
N ILE A 771 11.33 32.67 2.50
CA ILE A 771 12.57 32.80 1.74
C ILE A 771 12.24 33.34 0.34
N ILE A 772 12.92 34.41 -0.06
CA ILE A 772 12.78 35.01 -1.39
C ILE A 772 13.99 34.59 -2.22
N PHE A 773 13.76 33.91 -3.34
CA PHE A 773 14.82 33.49 -4.24
C PHE A 773 14.43 33.70 -5.70
N SER A 774 15.46 33.79 -6.55
CA SER A 774 15.33 33.93 -7.99
C SER A 774 16.17 32.87 -8.69
N TYR A 775 15.68 32.36 -9.82
CA TYR A 775 16.49 31.60 -10.78
C TYR A 775 16.70 32.41 -12.06
N PHE A 776 17.93 32.47 -12.56
CA PHE A 776 18.31 33.22 -13.77
C PHE A 776 18.66 32.25 -14.90
N PRO A 777 17.76 32.01 -15.87
CA PRO A 777 18.00 31.05 -16.95
C PRO A 777 19.22 31.39 -17.81
N ILE A 778 19.50 32.68 -18.04
CA ILE A 778 20.61 33.13 -18.90
C ILE A 778 21.98 32.74 -18.33
N SER A 779 22.17 32.90 -17.02
CA SER A 779 23.40 32.50 -16.33
C SER A 779 23.35 31.07 -15.79
N ASN A 780 22.19 30.42 -15.83
CA ASN A 780 21.86 29.20 -15.11
C ASN A 780 22.32 29.28 -13.64
N CYS A 781 21.91 30.33 -12.91
CA CYS A 781 22.31 30.52 -11.50
C CYS A 781 21.08 30.79 -10.63
N GLY A 782 21.12 30.35 -9.38
CA GLY A 782 20.14 30.70 -8.35
C GLY A 782 20.65 31.86 -7.47
N LEU A 783 19.73 32.63 -6.91
CA LEU A 783 20.03 33.64 -5.89
C LEU A 783 18.97 33.58 -4.80
N ILE A 784 19.39 33.39 -3.57
CA ILE A 784 18.57 33.55 -2.37
C ILE A 784 18.83 34.96 -1.85
N SER A 785 17.83 35.83 -1.96
CA SER A 785 17.99 37.26 -1.68
C SER A 785 17.71 37.60 -0.22
N ASN A 786 16.76 36.90 0.41
CA ASN A 786 16.35 37.17 1.78
C ASN A 786 15.79 35.89 2.42
N ILE A 787 16.12 35.67 3.69
CA ILE A 787 15.52 34.64 4.53
C ILE A 787 14.97 35.34 5.77
N PHE A 788 13.67 35.18 6.04
CA PHE A 788 12.99 35.78 7.17
C PHE A 788 12.39 34.71 8.08
N ILE A 789 12.54 34.89 9.39
CA ILE A 789 11.89 34.04 10.41
C ILE A 789 11.08 34.93 11.35
N LYS A 790 9.90 34.46 11.74
CA LYS A 790 9.02 35.18 12.66
C LYS A 790 9.73 35.35 14.00
N ARG A 791 9.75 36.55 14.58
CA ARG A 791 10.29 36.80 15.93
C ARG A 791 9.55 35.91 16.95
N PRO A 792 10.25 35.16 17.83
CA PRO A 792 9.54 34.40 18.83
C PRO A 792 8.90 35.40 19.79
N PRO A 793 7.72 35.08 20.38
CA PRO A 793 7.17 35.94 21.41
C PRO A 793 8.23 36.10 22.53
N PRO A 794 8.41 37.31 23.09
CA PRO A 794 9.31 37.51 24.21
C PRO A 794 8.90 36.53 25.31
N SER A 795 9.75 35.55 25.59
CA SER A 795 9.43 34.50 26.56
C SER A 795 9.32 35.13 27.94
N GLU A 796 8.11 35.24 28.48
CA GLU A 796 7.88 35.64 29.86
C GLU A 796 8.59 34.63 30.78
N ASN A 797 9.62 35.08 31.51
CA ASN A 797 10.30 34.35 32.59
C ASN A 797 11.02 33.04 32.23
N ILE A 798 12.01 33.07 31.32
CA ILE A 798 13.06 32.04 31.34
C ILE A 798 14.02 32.38 32.50
N ASN A 799 13.92 31.63 33.60
CA ASN A 799 14.84 31.71 34.72
C ASN A 799 16.29 31.49 34.24
N ASN A 800 17.17 32.45 34.56
CA ASN A 800 18.55 32.65 34.09
C ASN A 800 19.58 31.53 34.40
N ASN A 801 19.20 30.29 34.69
CA ASN A 801 20.12 29.33 35.33
C ASN A 801 20.63 28.16 34.47
N ASN A 802 20.39 28.10 33.16
CA ASN A 802 20.96 27.05 32.28
C ASN A 802 21.72 27.65 31.09
N GLU A 803 23.05 27.72 31.20
CA GLU A 803 24.02 28.35 30.28
C GLU A 803 24.29 27.60 28.95
N HIS A 804 23.37 26.80 28.41
CA HIS A 804 23.58 26.07 27.14
C HIS A 804 22.84 26.62 25.90
N PHE A 805 22.41 27.89 25.93
CA PHE A 805 21.65 28.56 24.86
C PHE A 805 22.54 29.25 23.79
N THR A 806 23.57 28.56 23.26
CA THR A 806 24.55 29.17 22.34
C THR A 806 24.44 28.77 20.86
N SER A 807 23.42 28.02 20.42
CA SER A 807 23.12 27.94 18.98
C SER A 807 22.40 29.22 18.56
N LEU A 808 22.86 29.89 17.50
CA LEU A 808 22.25 31.14 17.05
C LEU A 808 20.75 30.91 16.88
N TYR A 809 19.99 31.74 17.60
CA TYR A 809 18.55 31.75 17.73
C TYR A 809 17.95 30.62 18.55
N GLY A 810 17.31 30.97 19.67
CA GLY A 810 16.35 30.11 20.38
C GLY A 810 15.08 29.79 19.59
N TYR A 811 15.21 29.48 18.29
CA TYR A 811 14.15 29.06 17.37
C TYR A 811 14.03 27.54 17.24
N SER A 812 14.58 26.76 18.17
CA SER A 812 13.96 25.45 18.39
C SER A 812 12.59 25.72 18.99
N ILE A 813 11.56 25.66 18.14
CA ILE A 813 10.20 25.45 18.64
C ILE A 813 10.32 24.27 19.60
N LYS A 814 9.87 24.45 20.85
CA LYS A 814 10.22 23.64 22.05
C LYS A 814 10.12 22.11 21.92
N ASN A 815 9.70 21.58 20.78
CA ASN A 815 9.72 20.18 20.41
C ASN A 815 10.58 19.95 19.15
N LYS A 816 11.75 19.31 19.34
CA LYS A 816 12.62 18.67 18.33
C LYS A 816 13.47 19.63 17.49
N ASN A 817 14.66 19.17 17.07
CA ASN A 817 15.76 19.91 16.41
C ASN A 817 15.42 20.48 15.02
N TYR A 818 14.29 21.18 14.88
CA TYR A 818 13.81 21.70 13.62
C TYR A 818 14.21 23.17 13.44
N ASP A 819 15.18 23.42 12.58
CA ASP A 819 15.63 24.77 12.22
C ASP A 819 14.86 25.24 10.98
N ILE A 820 13.90 26.15 11.20
CA ILE A 820 13.05 26.74 10.15
C ILE A 820 13.87 27.37 9.03
N GLY A 821 14.99 28.02 9.38
CA GLY A 821 15.86 28.69 8.42
C GLY A 821 16.55 27.69 7.51
N ILE A 822 17.08 26.61 8.09
CA ILE A 822 17.71 25.52 7.33
C ILE A 822 16.69 24.80 6.45
N GLU A 823 15.48 24.53 6.93
CA GLU A 823 14.44 23.88 6.13
C GLU A 823 14.08 24.73 4.90
N LEU A 824 13.74 26.01 5.12
CA LEU A 824 13.42 26.94 4.03
C LEU A 824 14.57 27.05 3.02
N LEU A 825 15.81 27.05 3.50
CA LEU A 825 17.01 27.07 2.68
C LEU A 825 17.12 25.81 1.82
N ASN A 826 17.01 24.62 2.42
CA ASN A 826 17.08 23.34 1.73
C ASN A 826 15.99 23.19 0.66
N ASP A 827 14.75 23.56 0.99
CA ASP A 827 13.64 23.48 0.04
C ASP A 827 13.79 24.50 -1.10
N SER A 828 14.25 25.72 -0.81
CA SER A 828 14.54 26.70 -1.86
C SER A 828 15.63 26.21 -2.83
N ILE A 829 16.70 25.58 -2.32
CA ILE A 829 17.74 24.94 -3.14
C ILE A 829 17.11 23.82 -4.00
N GLY A 830 16.28 22.97 -3.40
CA GLY A 830 15.55 21.92 -4.09
C GLY A 830 14.67 22.45 -5.23
N ILE A 831 13.96 23.57 -5.02
CA ILE A 831 13.15 24.22 -6.04
C ILE A 831 14.04 24.83 -7.15
N ILE A 832 15.11 25.54 -6.79
CA ILE A 832 16.07 26.10 -7.78
C ILE A 832 16.64 25.01 -8.68
N ASN A 833 17.03 23.86 -8.11
CA ASN A 833 17.53 22.72 -8.88
C ASN A 833 16.47 22.22 -9.88
N ARG A 834 15.22 22.02 -9.44
CA ARG A 834 14.11 21.61 -10.34
C ARG A 834 13.87 22.61 -11.47
N ILE A 835 13.85 23.91 -11.17
CA ILE A 835 13.67 24.95 -12.18
C ILE A 835 14.82 24.93 -13.18
N SER A 836 16.06 24.88 -12.70
CA SER A 836 17.25 24.79 -13.54
C SER A 836 17.17 23.61 -14.51
N THR A 837 16.87 22.42 -14.00
CA THR A 837 16.76 21.21 -14.82
C THR A 837 15.65 21.30 -15.84
N SER A 838 14.47 21.80 -15.46
CA SER A 838 13.36 21.99 -16.39
C SER A 838 13.65 23.01 -17.50
N LYS A 839 14.45 24.06 -17.22
CA LYS A 839 14.68 25.17 -18.17
C LYS A 839 15.93 25.01 -19.04
N THR A 840 16.94 24.31 -18.55
CA THR A 840 18.25 24.19 -19.24
C THR A 840 18.56 22.78 -19.71
N HIS A 841 17.82 21.78 -19.23
CA HIS A 841 18.13 20.36 -19.38
C HIS A 841 19.48 19.94 -18.76
N ILE A 842 20.07 20.79 -17.90
CA ILE A 842 21.29 20.49 -17.12
C ILE A 842 20.87 19.98 -15.73
N SER A 843 21.69 19.14 -15.09
CA SER A 843 21.41 18.54 -13.77
C SER A 843 21.32 19.51 -12.59
N GLY A 844 21.39 20.83 -12.83
CA GLY A 844 21.28 21.85 -11.80
C GLY A 844 21.86 23.20 -12.23
N PRO A 845 21.76 24.22 -11.36
CA PRO A 845 22.34 25.53 -11.60
C PRO A 845 23.87 25.46 -11.55
N ASN A 846 24.54 26.29 -12.34
CA ASN A 846 25.98 26.46 -12.31
C ASN A 846 26.50 26.96 -10.95
N ALA A 847 25.69 27.76 -10.25
CA ALA A 847 25.95 28.26 -8.90
C ALA A 847 24.65 28.71 -8.23
N ILE A 848 24.57 28.59 -6.92
CA ILE A 848 23.50 29.19 -6.11
C ILE A 848 24.15 30.18 -5.15
N PHE A 849 23.74 31.44 -5.23
CA PHE A 849 24.24 32.51 -4.38
C PHE A 849 23.26 32.80 -3.24
N LEU A 850 23.78 33.29 -2.10
CA LEU A 850 23.00 33.76 -0.97
C LEU A 850 23.47 35.18 -0.61
N GLU A 851 22.54 36.11 -0.60
CA GLU A 851 22.77 37.51 -0.26
C GLU A 851 22.44 37.73 1.22
N CYS A 852 23.46 38.01 2.02
CA CYS A 852 23.32 38.24 3.45
C CYS A 852 23.60 39.71 3.80
N SER A 853 22.78 40.26 4.70
CA SER A 853 23.08 41.54 5.32
C SER A 853 24.34 41.40 6.19
N THR A 854 25.27 42.32 6.04
CA THR A 854 26.39 42.43 6.98
C THR A 854 25.82 42.94 8.30
N ILE A 855 26.01 42.18 9.40
CA ILE A 855 25.83 42.72 10.74
C ILE A 855 26.91 43.80 10.87
N THR A 856 26.55 45.05 10.61
CA THR A 856 27.46 46.16 10.82
C THR A 856 27.64 46.28 12.33
N ASN A 857 28.67 45.63 12.86
CA ASN A 857 29.22 45.92 14.19
C ASN A 857 29.84 47.33 14.16
N ASN A 858 29.04 48.36 13.92
CA ASN A 858 29.45 49.76 13.88
C ASN A 858 29.64 50.35 15.29
N TYR A 859 30.16 49.54 16.21
CA TYR A 859 30.78 50.00 17.45
C TYR A 859 32.23 49.50 17.48
N SER A 860 33.01 49.89 16.47
CA SER A 860 34.45 49.97 16.61
C SER A 860 34.75 51.02 17.68
N SER A 861 34.94 50.52 18.90
CA SER A 861 35.85 51.04 19.93
C SER A 861 36.28 52.51 19.73
N SER A 862 35.50 53.44 20.27
CA SER A 862 36.07 54.72 20.69
C SER A 862 37.13 54.40 21.75
N ASN A 863 38.39 54.42 21.32
CA ASN A 863 39.57 54.23 22.15
C ASN A 863 39.53 55.24 23.31
N ASN A 864 39.23 54.75 24.52
CA ASN A 864 39.69 55.38 25.75
C ASN A 864 40.20 54.30 26.71
N SER A 865 41.53 54.24 26.76
CA SER A 865 42.45 53.63 27.71
C SER A 865 41.89 52.89 28.94
N ASN A 866 42.42 51.67 29.09
CA ASN A 866 42.83 51.01 30.34
C ASN A 866 41.72 50.60 31.32
N ASN A 867 41.14 49.44 31.10
CA ASN A 867 40.98 48.44 32.17
C ASN A 867 40.77 47.05 31.57
N SER A 868 41.77 46.20 31.74
CA SER A 868 41.71 44.78 31.41
C SER A 868 40.86 44.03 32.44
N ASN A 869 40.13 43.02 31.95
CA ASN A 869 39.41 41.98 32.69
C ASN A 869 37.91 42.27 32.89
N ASN A 870 37.10 41.91 31.88
CA ASN A 870 35.74 41.31 31.95
C ASN A 870 34.89 41.68 30.72
N ASP A 871 35.15 41.11 29.53
CA ASP A 871 34.40 41.46 28.31
C ASP A 871 33.99 40.22 27.48
N ASP A 872 33.17 39.33 28.05
CA ASP A 872 32.32 38.38 27.28
C ASP A 872 30.83 38.83 27.23
N ASN A 873 30.47 39.94 27.89
CA ASN A 873 29.08 40.42 27.98
C ASN A 873 28.67 41.41 26.87
N SER A 874 29.57 41.83 25.97
CA SER A 874 29.27 42.89 24.99
C SER A 874 28.37 42.42 23.83
N ILE A 875 28.51 41.16 23.38
CA ILE A 875 27.67 40.58 22.33
C ILE A 875 26.23 40.36 22.83
N VAL A 876 26.07 39.89 24.07
CA VAL A 876 24.77 39.64 24.71
C VAL A 876 23.99 40.96 24.88
N ASN A 877 24.65 42.04 25.27
CA ASN A 877 24.01 43.36 25.42
C ASN A 877 23.58 43.97 24.07
N ASN A 878 24.31 43.68 22.98
CA ASN A 878 23.94 44.15 21.64
C ASN A 878 22.71 43.41 21.08
N ILE A 879 22.54 42.13 21.41
CA ILE A 879 21.34 41.35 21.08
C ILE A 879 20.13 41.84 21.89
N LYS A 880 20.31 42.19 23.17
CA LYS A 880 19.24 42.78 24.00
C LYS A 880 18.71 44.09 23.41
N LYS A 881 19.57 44.99 22.95
CA LYS A 881 19.12 46.25 22.29
C LYS A 881 18.34 46.02 21.00
N PHE A 882 18.65 44.96 20.24
CA PHE A 882 17.85 44.59 19.07
C PHE A 882 16.45 44.07 19.44
N ASN A 883 16.28 43.54 20.65
CA ASN A 883 15.02 43.01 21.15
C ASN A 883 14.14 44.06 21.87
N GLU A 884 14.72 45.16 22.35
CA GLU A 884 14.01 46.19 23.15
C GLU A 884 13.18 47.18 22.30
N ASN A 885 13.37 47.24 20.98
CA ASN A 885 12.46 48.00 20.11
C ASN A 885 11.18 47.17 19.88
N GLU A 886 10.26 47.30 20.83
CA GLU A 886 8.99 46.57 20.92
C GLU A 886 7.98 46.88 19.79
N ASN A 887 8.26 47.85 18.94
CA ASN A 887 7.41 48.22 17.82
C ASN A 887 8.16 48.05 16.49
N GLU A 888 7.46 47.41 15.53
CA GLU A 888 7.75 47.34 14.08
C GLU A 888 8.53 46.09 13.59
N GLY A 889 7.76 45.10 13.10
CA GLY A 889 8.23 43.94 12.31
C GLY A 889 8.08 42.59 13.03
N ASN A 890 7.18 41.73 12.54
CA ASN A 890 7.03 40.35 13.03
C ASN A 890 8.14 39.43 12.52
N PHE A 891 8.84 39.80 11.45
CA PHE A 891 9.92 39.03 10.86
C PHE A 891 11.29 39.64 11.13
N ILE A 892 12.28 38.79 11.40
CA ILE A 892 13.70 39.15 11.38
C ILE A 892 14.37 38.50 10.17
N GLN A 893 15.27 39.22 9.50
CA GLN A 893 16.11 38.66 8.45
C GLN A 893 17.25 37.87 9.10
N ILE A 894 17.50 36.63 8.66
CA ILE A 894 18.61 35.82 9.17
C ILE A 894 19.93 36.37 8.60
N PRO A 895 20.85 36.91 9.41
CA PRO A 895 22.22 37.21 8.98
C PRO A 895 23.01 35.93 8.70
N PHE A 896 24.11 36.06 7.96
CA PHE A 896 25.04 34.94 7.76
C PHE A 896 25.58 34.46 9.12
N SER A 897 25.50 33.15 9.36
CA SER A 897 25.90 32.52 10.62
C SER A 897 26.81 31.30 10.38
N ASN A 898 27.41 30.79 11.46
CA ASN A 898 28.21 29.56 11.38
C ASN A 898 27.36 28.35 10.98
N GLU A 899 26.08 28.33 11.33
CA GLU A 899 25.13 27.29 10.93
C GLU A 899 24.90 27.28 9.42
N ILE A 900 24.66 28.45 8.81
CA ILE A 900 24.58 28.58 7.34
C ILE A 900 25.90 28.16 6.69
N LYS A 901 27.04 28.59 7.23
CA LYS A 901 28.37 28.14 6.78
C LYS A 901 28.54 26.63 6.84
N ASN A 902 28.09 25.99 7.92
CA ASN A 902 28.14 24.53 8.10
C ASN A 902 27.23 23.77 7.11
N GLN A 903 26.23 24.42 6.52
CA GLN A 903 25.44 23.89 5.39
C GLN A 903 26.17 23.99 4.03
N GLY A 904 27.46 24.32 4.03
CA GLY A 904 28.30 24.35 2.83
C GLY A 904 28.31 25.70 2.10
N TRP A 905 27.88 26.79 2.72
CA TRP A 905 27.92 28.12 2.13
C TRP A 905 29.27 28.79 2.36
N LEU A 906 29.90 29.24 1.26
CA LEU A 906 31.22 29.86 1.24
C LEU A 906 31.09 31.35 0.92
N ILE A 907 31.88 32.20 1.60
CA ILE A 907 31.88 33.65 1.38
C ILE A 907 32.71 33.98 0.13
N LEU A 908 32.20 34.83 -0.76
CA LEU A 908 33.01 35.34 -1.87
C LEU A 908 34.03 36.37 -1.36
N ASP A 909 35.30 36.22 -1.74
CA ASP A 909 36.33 37.23 -1.49
C ASP A 909 36.12 38.45 -2.41
N LEU A 910 35.06 39.22 -2.18
CA LEU A 910 34.69 40.42 -2.92
C LEU A 910 33.84 41.33 -2.03
N LYS A 911 34.04 42.66 -2.08
CA LYS A 911 33.10 43.60 -1.46
C LYS A 911 31.91 43.76 -2.40
N TYR A 912 30.85 43.01 -2.15
CA TYR A 912 29.67 43.01 -2.99
C TYR A 912 28.81 44.26 -2.74
N TYR A 913 28.56 45.02 -3.81
CA TYR A 913 27.65 46.16 -3.80
C TYR A 913 26.33 45.75 -4.44
N GLN A 914 25.25 45.79 -3.66
CA GLN A 914 23.91 45.44 -4.15
C GLN A 914 23.44 46.46 -5.20
N PRO A 915 22.72 46.03 -6.25
CA PRO A 915 22.06 46.94 -7.17
C PRO A 915 20.91 47.69 -6.47
N PRO A 916 20.60 48.93 -6.89
CA PRO A 916 19.50 49.69 -6.29
C PRO A 916 18.15 49.04 -6.60
N ARG A 917 17.37 48.72 -5.55
CA ARG A 917 16.03 48.12 -5.69
C ARG A 917 14.88 49.12 -5.68
N ASN A 918 15.13 50.37 -5.29
CA ASN A 918 14.11 51.41 -5.26
C ASN A 918 14.14 52.27 -6.54
N SER A 919 12.94 52.65 -7.02
CA SER A 919 12.82 53.51 -8.20
C SER A 919 13.54 54.85 -8.00
N LEU A 920 14.17 55.35 -9.06
CA LEU A 920 14.93 56.62 -9.12
C LEU A 920 14.18 57.88 -8.63
N LYS A 921 12.89 57.78 -8.30
CA LYS A 921 12.09 58.91 -7.79
C LYS A 921 12.68 59.56 -6.54
N TYR A 922 13.45 58.82 -5.72
CA TYR A 922 14.15 59.38 -4.57
C TYR A 922 15.36 60.26 -4.92
N ILE A 923 15.95 60.07 -6.11
CA ILE A 923 17.19 60.76 -6.53
C ILE A 923 16.87 62.14 -7.15
N GLN A 924 15.67 62.34 -7.68
CA GLN A 924 15.32 63.59 -8.39
C GLN A 924 14.87 64.74 -7.48
N SER A 925 14.52 64.50 -6.21
CA SER A 925 13.91 65.53 -5.36
C SER A 925 14.89 66.26 -4.43
N ASN A 926 16.14 65.79 -4.26
CA ASN A 926 17.11 66.41 -3.35
C ASN A 926 18.52 66.47 -3.96
N GLU A 927 18.86 67.58 -4.62
CA GLU A 927 20.18 67.78 -5.24
C GLU A 927 21.35 67.85 -4.22
N ASN A 928 21.07 67.96 -2.92
CA ASN A 928 22.06 68.16 -1.85
C ASN A 928 22.26 66.96 -0.90
N LEU A 929 21.63 65.80 -1.12
CA LEU A 929 21.90 64.62 -0.30
C LEU A 929 23.16 63.90 -0.81
N GLU A 930 24.24 63.95 -0.01
CA GLU A 930 25.35 63.01 -0.18
C GLU A 930 24.77 61.60 -0.15
N ILE A 931 24.92 60.88 -1.26
CA ILE A 931 24.50 59.48 -1.37
C ILE A 931 25.36 58.72 -0.37
N LEU A 932 24.83 58.45 0.83
CA LEU A 932 25.47 57.58 1.80
C LEU A 932 25.82 56.28 1.08
N GLU A 933 27.12 55.97 1.02
CA GLU A 933 27.59 54.73 0.44
C GLU A 933 26.93 53.57 1.19
N GLN A 934 26.08 52.81 0.50
CA GLN A 934 25.50 51.60 1.10
C GLN A 934 26.64 50.67 1.51
N PRO A 935 26.63 50.15 2.75
CA PRO A 935 27.67 49.24 3.19
C PRO A 935 27.68 48.01 2.27
N PRO A 936 28.88 47.46 1.97
CA PRO A 936 28.97 46.24 1.18
C PRO A 936 28.19 45.13 1.90
N SER A 937 27.44 44.37 1.12
CA SER A 937 26.73 43.19 1.60
C SER A 937 27.60 41.95 1.44
N LEU A 938 27.24 40.88 2.13
CA LEU A 938 27.93 39.61 2.01
C LEU A 938 27.26 38.80 0.90
N LEU A 939 28.04 38.30 -0.05
CA LEU A 939 27.55 37.37 -1.05
C LEU A 939 28.24 36.02 -0.85
N CYS A 940 27.44 35.00 -0.57
CA CYS A 940 27.89 33.65 -0.35
C CYS A 940 27.50 32.77 -1.54
N VAL A 941 28.16 31.63 -1.70
CA VAL A 941 27.85 30.63 -2.71
C VAL A 941 27.80 29.24 -2.08
N LEU A 942 26.81 28.44 -2.47
CA LEU A 942 26.72 27.05 -2.02
C LEU A 942 27.85 26.24 -2.66
N ASN A 943 28.57 25.44 -1.87
CA ASN A 943 29.67 24.61 -2.36
C ASN A 943 29.15 23.56 -3.36
N CYS A 944 29.47 23.75 -4.64
CA CYS A 944 29.16 22.82 -5.71
C CYS A 944 30.42 22.03 -6.10
N LEU A 945 30.28 20.72 -6.30
CA LEU A 945 31.38 19.83 -6.76
C LEU A 945 32.04 20.27 -8.08
N GLN A 946 31.35 21.11 -8.87
CA GLN A 946 31.83 21.62 -10.15
C GLN A 946 32.80 22.80 -10.02
N PHE A 947 32.98 23.37 -8.83
CA PHE A 947 33.89 24.50 -8.66
C PHE A 947 35.35 24.05 -8.75
N PRO A 948 36.18 24.73 -9.57
CA PRO A 948 37.58 24.41 -9.71
C PRO A 948 38.37 24.72 -8.42
N HIS A 949 39.37 23.89 -8.13
CA HIS A 949 40.36 24.15 -7.08
C HIS A 949 41.52 24.96 -7.63
N ASP A 950 41.97 25.97 -6.89
CA ASP A 950 43.23 26.63 -7.15
C ASP A 950 44.39 25.87 -6.51
N ILE A 951 45.05 25.04 -7.33
CA ILE A 951 46.20 24.23 -6.92
C ILE A 951 47.45 25.11 -6.67
N SER A 952 47.43 26.39 -7.07
CA SER A 952 48.58 27.30 -6.86
C SER A 952 48.70 27.83 -5.43
N LEU A 953 47.67 27.66 -4.59
CA LEU A 953 47.68 28.09 -3.19
C LEU A 953 48.12 26.95 -2.25
N PRO A 954 48.76 27.24 -1.09
CA PRO A 954 49.22 26.23 -0.13
C PRO A 954 48.11 25.32 0.42
N SER A 955 46.87 25.80 0.36
CA SER A 955 45.67 25.04 0.68
C SER A 955 44.72 25.19 -0.50
N PRO A 956 44.34 24.09 -1.20
CA PRO A 956 43.55 24.16 -2.42
C PRO A 956 42.22 24.85 -2.13
N SER A 957 42.14 26.12 -2.54
CA SER A 957 40.98 26.97 -2.31
C SER A 957 40.06 26.86 -3.51
N LEU A 958 38.76 26.70 -3.26
CA LEU A 958 37.78 26.75 -4.35
C LEU A 958 37.70 28.19 -4.88
N TYR A 959 37.42 28.33 -6.17
CA TYR A 959 37.14 29.64 -6.76
C TYR A 959 35.97 29.54 -7.73
N ILE A 960 35.24 30.64 -7.90
CA ILE A 960 34.19 30.72 -8.92
C ILE A 960 34.79 31.24 -10.24
N PRO A 961 34.54 30.59 -11.40
CA PRO A 961 35.01 31.10 -12.68
C PRO A 961 34.52 32.52 -12.94
N LYS A 962 35.46 33.41 -13.28
CA LYS A 962 35.22 34.84 -13.52
C LYS A 962 34.07 35.08 -14.51
N ASP A 963 34.04 34.34 -15.62
CA ASP A 963 32.99 34.46 -16.63
C ASP A 963 31.61 34.03 -16.14
N LEU A 964 31.53 33.00 -15.30
CA LEU A 964 30.28 32.56 -14.70
C LEU A 964 29.73 33.65 -13.78
N PHE A 965 30.57 34.17 -12.89
CA PHE A 965 30.17 35.24 -11.98
C PHE A 965 29.77 36.52 -12.72
N LYS A 966 30.48 36.87 -13.80
CA LYS A 966 30.11 38.00 -14.67
C LYS A 966 28.75 37.82 -15.32
N LYS A 967 28.45 36.62 -15.85
CA LYS A 967 27.14 36.28 -16.44
C LYS A 967 26.02 36.36 -15.41
N PHE A 968 26.27 35.86 -14.20
CA PHE A 968 25.33 35.98 -13.08
C PHE A 968 25.05 37.45 -12.75
N LEU A 969 26.09 38.25 -12.46
CA LEU A 969 25.93 39.66 -12.13
C LEU A 969 25.20 40.44 -13.23
N ALA A 970 25.54 40.19 -14.50
CA ALA A 970 24.88 40.81 -15.62
C ALA A 970 23.38 40.46 -15.68
N SER A 971 23.04 39.18 -15.47
CA SER A 971 21.64 38.72 -15.47
C SER A 971 20.87 39.31 -14.29
N TYR A 972 21.45 39.27 -13.09
CA TYR A 972 20.86 39.79 -11.87
C TYR A 972 20.59 41.31 -11.94
N TRP A 973 21.60 42.10 -12.32
CA TRP A 973 21.46 43.56 -12.45
C TRP A 973 20.47 43.96 -13.53
N THR A 974 20.52 43.29 -14.69
CA THR A 974 19.58 43.56 -15.79
C THR A 974 18.15 43.26 -15.36
N SER A 975 17.95 42.19 -14.59
CA SER A 975 16.62 41.82 -14.10
C SER A 975 16.07 42.83 -13.09
N ILE A 976 16.89 43.29 -12.13
CA ILE A 976 16.51 44.35 -11.19
C ILE A 976 16.20 45.67 -11.90
N PHE A 977 17.01 46.06 -12.88
CA PHE A 977 16.75 47.26 -13.67
C PHE A 977 15.46 47.14 -14.48
N SER A 978 15.20 45.97 -15.07
CA SER A 978 13.96 45.69 -15.79
C SER A 978 12.73 45.77 -14.89
N ARG A 979 12.77 45.14 -13.71
CA ARG A 979 11.69 45.16 -12.71
C ARG A 979 11.37 46.57 -12.22
N ASN A 980 12.41 47.34 -11.92
CA ASN A 980 12.28 48.70 -11.39
C ASN A 980 12.15 49.79 -12.47
N GLN A 981 12.07 49.40 -13.75
CA GLN A 981 11.98 50.33 -14.89
C GLN A 981 13.13 51.35 -14.92
N ILE A 982 14.32 50.93 -14.46
CA ILE A 982 15.53 51.75 -14.45
C ILE A 982 16.21 51.57 -15.81
N SER A 983 16.33 52.65 -16.58
CA SER A 983 17.10 52.63 -17.80
C SER A 983 18.60 52.46 -17.48
N ILE A 984 19.26 51.47 -18.11
CA ILE A 984 20.71 51.26 -17.98
C ILE A 984 21.48 52.54 -18.34
N GLN A 985 20.99 53.31 -19.31
CA GLN A 985 21.58 54.59 -19.72
C GLN A 985 21.43 55.68 -18.64
N GLN A 986 20.30 55.69 -17.93
CA GLN A 986 20.10 56.61 -16.80
C GLN A 986 21.01 56.25 -15.62
N TYR A 987 21.21 54.96 -15.36
CA TYR A 987 22.09 54.52 -14.30
C TYR A 987 23.57 54.80 -14.61
N SER A 988 24.01 54.61 -15.87
CA SER A 988 25.41 54.82 -16.28
C SER A 988 25.80 56.30 -16.41
N THR A 989 24.86 57.19 -16.75
CA THR A 989 25.12 58.63 -16.89
C THR A 989 25.21 59.35 -15.54
N ASN A 990 24.64 58.77 -14.48
CA ASN A 990 24.69 59.35 -13.16
C ASN A 990 26.09 59.10 -12.53
N LYS A 991 27.04 60.00 -12.85
CA LYS A 991 28.46 59.96 -12.43
C LYS A 991 28.68 59.78 -10.92
N LYS A 992 27.65 59.93 -10.08
CA LYS A 992 27.72 59.72 -8.63
C LYS A 992 27.61 58.25 -8.20
N ASN A 993 27.17 57.33 -9.06
CA ASN A 993 27.04 55.91 -8.70
C ASN A 993 28.36 55.14 -8.87
N ASN A 994 29.25 55.30 -7.89
CA ASN A 994 30.54 54.61 -7.79
C ASN A 994 30.41 53.08 -7.64
N THR A 995 29.25 52.52 -7.33
CA THR A 995 29.11 51.09 -6.99
C THR A 995 29.47 50.15 -8.14
N ASN A 996 28.95 50.38 -9.35
CA ASN A 996 29.27 49.56 -10.52
C ASN A 996 30.74 49.73 -10.95
N ILE A 997 31.29 50.94 -10.80
CA ILE A 997 32.70 51.21 -11.10
C ILE A 997 33.59 50.46 -10.10
N LYS A 998 33.31 50.54 -8.80
CA LYS A 998 34.03 49.83 -7.73
C LYS A 998 33.95 48.32 -7.89
N LEU A 999 32.78 47.78 -8.26
CA LEU A 999 32.60 46.35 -8.49
C LEU A 999 33.41 45.89 -9.71
N ASN A 1000 33.37 46.63 -10.82
CA ASN A 1000 34.18 46.32 -12.01
C ASN A 1000 35.68 46.49 -11.74
N GLN A 1001 36.10 47.46 -10.93
CA GLN A 1001 37.49 47.64 -10.51
C GLN A 1001 37.97 46.42 -9.72
N GLN A 1002 37.25 46.01 -8.68
CA GLN A 1002 37.58 44.80 -7.91
C GLN A 1002 37.61 43.55 -8.79
N PHE A 1003 36.64 43.44 -9.70
CA PHE A 1003 36.57 42.33 -10.64
C PHE A 1003 37.76 42.31 -11.61
N ASN A 1004 38.26 43.47 -12.04
CA ASN A 1004 39.43 43.56 -12.92
C ASN A 1004 40.75 43.36 -12.16
N GLU A 1005 40.81 43.74 -10.88
CA GLU A 1005 41.99 43.58 -10.02
C GLU A 1005 42.23 42.13 -9.58
N LYS A 1006 41.17 41.30 -9.51
CA LYS A 1006 41.28 39.90 -9.11
C LYS A 1006 41.36 38.96 -10.31
N ASP A 1007 42.38 38.11 -10.33
CA ASP A 1007 42.53 37.04 -11.32
C ASP A 1007 41.46 35.96 -11.11
N LYS A 1008 41.15 35.65 -9.85
CA LYS A 1008 40.12 34.68 -9.44
C LYS A 1008 39.36 35.23 -8.23
N ILE A 1009 38.09 34.82 -8.11
CA ILE A 1009 37.27 35.14 -6.93
C ILE A 1009 37.28 33.90 -6.04
N LEU A 1010 38.08 33.97 -4.97
CA LEU A 1010 38.26 32.86 -4.03
C LEU A 1010 37.00 32.68 -3.17
N LEU A 1011 36.73 31.43 -2.81
CA LEU A 1011 35.67 31.04 -1.87
C LEU A 1011 36.29 30.86 -0.48
N LEU A 1012 35.92 31.73 0.45
CA LEU A 1012 36.41 31.73 1.82
C LEU A 1012 35.46 30.91 2.70
N ASN A 1013 36.04 30.05 3.54
CA ASN A 1013 35.30 29.36 4.59
C ASN A 1013 34.89 30.34 5.67
#